data_AF-K0YEP9-F1
#
_entry.id   AF-K0YEP9-F1
#
_cell.length_a   1.000
_cell.length_b   1.000
_cell.length_c   1.000
_cell.angle_alpha   90.00
_cell.angle_beta   90.00
_cell.angle_gamma   90.00
#
_symmetry.space_group_name_H-M   'P 1'
#
loop_
_entity.id
_entity.type
_entity.pdbx_description
1 polymer ?
#
loop_
_entity_poly.entity_id
_entity_poly.type
_entity_poly.pdbx_seq_one_letter_code
_entity_poly.pdbx_strand_id
1 'polypeptide(L)'
;MTRPPRPYRSLLALGLAGLLAAAPATATLAAAEPAAPAGPASAAEQAQSPLINEVYGGGGNKNAAFTHDFVELYNPTPEPISLDGWVIEQRSEKGNVGTTVELSGTIEPGGYFLVRGYSNGDNGRPLDEFDQDSAVNFAASGAIAVLLTPAGEVADLVGWGSPATSTGQPAEKTSKTTSIQRREDGAHTGNNAADFHAAEPTPKAGGAAPGPDTPPGPGEEPERNEVPISEIQSEGPESPLAGEAVATEGVVTAAYPEGGLRGFFMQEPGSGGEAPKPGEASRGIFVAAGPEGLPEPGDAVLVTGTAREVEGLTQIDADEVSPAFGAVDPVAPVELDEVPAGDEARESLEGMLVAPTGAYTVTDTYELATYGSVGLAPGERPFRQPTSVHEPSTDPDSPVQVLAREQDELEILLDDGRSGNYQRGDSEVPPAYLSADGGETITPLRVGDRVDFSDPVVLDHRFGDWRLQPTGPLDGRAPAGAAPIDWRDSRPGDAPKVPGDVRVATFNVLNYFPSLGKDEPGCRAYRDREGNPQTARGCRVRGAFDEAAFAAQQEKIVAALNKLDAEVVALEEVENTASLTGDAARRDEALAHLVDALNEAGGEWDYVPSPKDLPADEDTIRLGFIYRPDAVAPSGESRILDHPAFRGVARQPLAQEFELPSGNRFVAVANHFKSKGSVVFGDEDRGDGQANNPAVRTAQAEGLADELEAIDEWGELPVVLLGDFNSYAKEDPLRALEGRGFELLDEGEQFSYVFEGRVGSLDHALVNEHAAPLVAGLEVWPINSPESLAFEYSRRNNNVVDFHAANEFRSSDHDPLVVGLSLKRPEEPPAAPPTSPVPGEPTERPEEPSGPSAPETTPAEPAPSEPSPERPEPEPSSPTTPPTETTDPDAKQPETPPAGSGEAAPEPSTPHGEPEAPVEPGDAPEAPAAPGATERPEEGAPATPSGEENADKEPGESAPAPGAPSQTGGAPSTTSQAPVEPGAPSPAPGTTSPGSGLAATGAAVIGAAALGAVALAVGLVVLALRRRDS
;
A
#
# COMPACT_ATOMS: atom_id res chain seq x y z
N MET A 1 -13.77 -10.11 -18.26
CA MET A 1 -12.80 -11.21 -18.05
C MET A 1 -12.28 -11.02 -16.64
N THR A 2 -12.35 -12.01 -15.75
CA THR A 2 -11.98 -11.80 -14.34
C THR A 2 -10.46 -11.69 -14.18
N ARG A 3 -9.99 -10.73 -13.35
CA ARG A 3 -8.62 -10.75 -12.84
C ARG A 3 -8.43 -12.06 -12.03
N PRO A 4 -7.28 -12.75 -12.13
CA PRO A 4 -6.98 -13.83 -11.20
C PRO A 4 -6.80 -13.26 -9.79
N PRO A 5 -7.19 -13.98 -8.71
CA PRO A 5 -7.07 -13.48 -7.34
C PRO A 5 -5.63 -13.08 -7.00
N ARG A 6 -5.45 -11.93 -6.35
CA ARG A 6 -4.15 -11.24 -6.12
C ARG A 6 -3.10 -12.23 -5.60
N PRO A 7 -2.08 -12.63 -6.39
CA PRO A 7 -1.12 -13.63 -5.96
C PRO A 7 -0.06 -12.99 -5.03
N TYR A 8 -0.22 -13.19 -3.71
CA TYR A 8 0.74 -12.77 -2.67
C TYR A 8 2.20 -13.06 -3.06
N ARG A 9 2.98 -12.01 -3.37
CA ARG A 9 4.36 -12.11 -3.85
C ARG A 9 5.35 -11.46 -2.89
N SER A 10 6.05 -12.29 -2.11
CA SER A 10 7.15 -11.85 -1.25
C SER A 10 8.40 -11.50 -2.08
N LEU A 11 8.78 -10.22 -2.13
CA LEU A 11 10.02 -9.77 -2.77
C LEU A 11 11.25 -10.00 -1.87
N LEU A 12 12.35 -10.47 -2.46
CA LEU A 12 13.65 -10.63 -1.78
C LEU A 12 14.54 -9.42 -2.03
N ALA A 13 14.85 -8.66 -0.98
CA ALA A 13 15.90 -7.64 -1.04
C ALA A 13 17.30 -8.28 -0.85
N LEU A 14 18.26 -7.93 -1.72
CA LEU A 14 19.65 -8.37 -1.62
C LEU A 14 20.60 -7.17 -1.52
N GLY A 15 20.88 -6.71 -0.30
CA GLY A 15 21.85 -5.65 -0.05
C GLY A 15 23.28 -6.19 0.17
N LEU A 16 24.28 -5.56 -0.43
CA LEU A 16 25.70 -5.81 -0.09
C LEU A 16 26.55 -4.55 -0.26
N ALA A 17 27.09 -4.04 0.85
CA ALA A 17 28.08 -2.96 0.87
C ALA A 17 29.48 -3.49 1.18
N GLY A 18 30.53 -2.83 0.69
CA GLY A 18 31.91 -3.26 0.93
C GLY A 18 32.95 -2.18 0.64
N LEU A 19 33.44 -1.53 1.70
CA LEU A 19 34.60 -0.62 1.63
C LEU A 19 35.89 -1.39 1.30
N LEU A 20 36.84 -0.72 0.66
CA LEU A 20 38.25 -1.07 0.77
C LEU A 20 39.12 0.19 0.89
N ALA A 21 40.04 0.20 1.85
CA ALA A 21 41.00 1.28 2.08
C ALA A 21 42.44 0.74 2.02
N ALA A 22 43.39 1.55 1.56
CA ALA A 22 44.81 1.19 1.51
C ALA A 22 45.71 2.40 1.85
N ALA A 23 46.76 2.13 2.64
CA ALA A 23 47.69 3.15 3.15
C ALA A 23 48.94 3.29 2.24
N PRO A 24 49.66 4.44 2.28
CA PRO A 24 50.71 4.76 1.31
C PRO A 24 52.07 4.10 1.61
N ALA A 25 52.85 3.86 0.55
CA ALA A 25 54.26 3.49 0.64
C ALA A 25 55.17 4.72 0.51
N THR A 26 56.09 4.92 1.45
CA THR A 26 57.07 6.02 1.43
C THR A 26 58.36 5.63 0.71
N ALA A 27 58.86 6.51 -0.17
CA ALA A 27 60.19 6.41 -0.76
C ALA A 27 60.91 7.77 -0.67
N THR A 28 62.06 7.80 -0.01
CA THR A 28 62.90 9.00 0.16
C THR A 28 64.25 8.81 -0.53
N LEU A 29 64.67 9.72 -1.41
CA LEU A 29 66.10 9.85 -1.74
C LEU A 29 66.46 11.22 -2.36
N ALA A 30 67.71 11.63 -2.13
CA ALA A 30 68.44 12.72 -2.78
C ALA A 30 67.80 14.12 -2.83
N ALA A 31 68.27 15.02 -1.95
CA ALA A 31 68.20 16.45 -2.18
C ALA A 31 69.35 16.92 -3.09
N ALA A 32 69.09 17.92 -3.93
CA ALA A 32 70.09 18.72 -4.62
C ALA A 32 69.82 20.21 -4.31
N GLU A 33 70.87 21.02 -4.21
CA GLU A 33 70.73 22.46 -3.89
C GLU A 33 70.14 23.23 -5.09
N PRO A 34 69.29 24.25 -4.84
CA PRO A 34 68.58 24.95 -5.91
C PRO A 34 69.51 25.87 -6.72
N ALA A 35 69.39 25.81 -8.04
CA ALA A 35 69.73 26.96 -8.87
C ALA A 35 68.69 28.05 -8.59
N ALA A 36 69.14 29.31 -8.44
CA ALA A 36 68.22 30.42 -8.22
C ALA A 36 67.38 30.65 -9.48
N PRO A 37 66.04 30.82 -9.37
CA PRO A 37 65.23 31.25 -10.51
C PRO A 37 65.66 32.65 -10.96
N ALA A 38 65.56 32.91 -12.26
CA ALA A 38 65.56 34.28 -12.75
C ALA A 38 64.37 35.03 -12.12
N GLY A 39 64.55 36.32 -11.81
CA GLY A 39 63.42 37.15 -11.42
C GLY A 39 62.44 37.33 -12.59
N PRO A 40 61.15 37.60 -12.32
CA PRO A 40 60.20 37.90 -13.39
C PRO A 40 60.65 39.11 -14.21
N ALA A 41 60.24 39.14 -15.48
CA ALA A 41 60.44 40.28 -16.36
C ALA A 41 59.82 41.56 -15.78
N SER A 42 60.19 42.71 -16.32
CA SER A 42 59.62 43.99 -15.88
C SER A 42 58.11 44.03 -16.17
N ALA A 43 57.32 44.67 -15.30
CA ALA A 43 55.89 44.90 -15.53
C ALA A 43 55.59 45.74 -16.79
N ALA A 44 56.60 46.34 -17.43
CA ALA A 44 56.50 47.00 -18.73
C ALA A 44 56.64 46.04 -19.93
N GLU A 45 57.00 44.77 -19.70
CA GLU A 45 57.35 43.76 -20.71
C GLU A 45 56.26 42.68 -20.79
N GLN A 46 55.61 42.35 -19.66
CA GLN A 46 54.39 41.53 -19.63
C GLN A 46 53.19 42.16 -20.36
N ALA A 47 53.17 43.49 -20.53
CA ALA A 47 52.10 44.24 -21.21
C ALA A 47 52.08 44.05 -22.75
N GLN A 48 52.82 43.09 -23.29
CA GLN A 48 52.90 42.77 -24.74
C GLN A 48 52.84 41.25 -25.02
N SER A 49 52.30 40.46 -24.09
CA SER A 49 52.17 38.99 -24.23
C SER A 49 50.70 38.55 -24.20
N PRO A 50 50.35 37.40 -24.82
CA PRO A 50 49.09 36.74 -24.57
C PRO A 50 49.09 36.17 -23.14
N LEU A 51 47.90 36.02 -22.55
CA LEU A 51 47.70 35.55 -21.18
C LEU A 51 46.76 34.34 -21.17
N ILE A 52 46.89 33.47 -20.17
CA ILE A 52 45.94 32.36 -19.94
C ILE A 52 44.65 32.97 -19.38
N ASN A 53 43.51 32.75 -20.04
CA ASN A 53 42.25 33.33 -19.61
C ASN A 53 41.39 32.32 -18.85
N GLU A 54 41.29 31.10 -19.36
CA GLU A 54 40.51 30.02 -18.77
C GLU A 54 41.24 28.67 -18.92
N VAL A 55 41.14 27.79 -17.91
CA VAL A 55 41.60 26.40 -18.01
C VAL A 55 40.57 25.44 -17.44
N TYR A 56 40.22 24.41 -18.21
CA TYR A 56 39.27 23.37 -17.82
C TYR A 56 39.94 21.99 -17.84
N GLY A 57 39.70 21.21 -16.78
CA GLY A 57 40.31 19.89 -16.54
C GLY A 57 39.31 18.76 -16.27
N GLY A 58 38.03 18.96 -16.62
CA GLY A 58 36.94 18.00 -16.40
C GLY A 58 36.64 17.11 -17.60
N GLY A 59 37.28 17.32 -18.75
CA GLY A 59 36.94 16.80 -20.07
C GLY A 59 36.50 15.35 -20.11
N GLY A 60 35.23 15.11 -20.43
CA GLY A 60 34.72 13.77 -20.72
C GLY A 60 34.53 12.84 -19.53
N ASN A 61 34.72 13.34 -18.30
CA ASN A 61 34.43 12.59 -17.08
C ASN A 61 32.91 12.52 -16.82
N LYS A 62 32.40 11.50 -16.11
CA LYS A 62 31.01 11.53 -15.62
C LYS A 62 30.75 12.81 -14.80
N ASN A 63 29.70 13.56 -15.16
CA ASN A 63 29.37 14.92 -14.69
C ASN A 63 30.42 15.99 -15.08
N ALA A 64 30.88 15.97 -16.33
CA ALA A 64 31.69 17.02 -16.95
C ALA A 64 30.82 18.08 -17.61
N ALA A 65 31.23 19.35 -17.57
CA ALA A 65 30.58 20.42 -18.32
C ALA A 65 30.80 20.31 -19.84
N PHE A 66 32.03 19.93 -20.25
CA PHE A 66 32.41 19.72 -21.66
C PHE A 66 33.12 18.36 -21.88
N THR A 67 33.02 17.82 -23.10
CA THR A 67 33.61 16.53 -23.50
C THR A 67 35.14 16.51 -23.53
N HIS A 68 35.79 17.67 -23.63
CA HIS A 68 37.25 17.82 -23.70
C HIS A 68 37.75 18.83 -22.66
N ASP A 69 38.98 18.64 -22.17
CA ASP A 69 39.74 19.68 -21.47
C ASP A 69 40.01 20.86 -22.44
N PHE A 70 40.34 22.05 -21.92
CA PHE A 70 40.80 23.15 -22.77
C PHE A 70 41.66 24.19 -22.04
N VAL A 71 42.34 25.02 -22.83
CA VAL A 71 42.98 26.27 -22.40
C VAL A 71 42.55 27.40 -23.33
N GLU A 72 41.98 28.46 -22.78
CA GLU A 72 41.74 29.73 -23.49
C GLU A 72 42.91 30.69 -23.26
N LEU A 73 43.36 31.34 -24.34
CA LEU A 73 44.31 32.46 -24.29
C LEU A 73 43.62 33.76 -24.70
N TYR A 74 44.05 34.88 -24.12
CA TYR A 74 43.56 36.23 -24.42
C TYR A 74 44.69 37.16 -24.88
N ASN A 75 44.41 38.08 -25.81
CA ASN A 75 45.34 39.13 -26.24
C ASN A 75 44.97 40.50 -25.62
N PRO A 76 45.64 40.95 -24.54
CA PRO A 76 45.39 42.25 -23.91
C PRO A 76 46.00 43.45 -24.67
N THR A 77 46.56 43.25 -25.87
CA THR A 77 47.34 44.25 -26.59
C THR A 77 46.56 44.82 -27.79
N PRO A 78 46.89 46.04 -28.26
CA PRO A 78 46.20 46.67 -29.40
C PRO A 78 46.67 46.18 -30.78
N GLU A 79 47.53 45.16 -30.85
CA GLU A 79 48.11 44.61 -32.09
C GLU A 79 47.91 43.08 -32.12
N PRO A 80 47.84 42.42 -33.30
CA PRO A 80 47.69 40.97 -33.37
C PRO A 80 48.94 40.23 -32.86
N ILE A 81 48.76 39.23 -32.00
CA ILE A 81 49.84 38.39 -31.46
C ILE A 81 49.90 37.08 -32.24
N SER A 82 51.00 36.81 -32.93
CA SER A 82 51.27 35.47 -33.47
C SER A 82 51.74 34.53 -32.36
N LEU A 83 51.17 33.32 -32.36
CA LEU A 83 51.48 32.25 -31.40
C LEU A 83 52.60 31.32 -31.88
N ASP A 84 53.20 31.56 -33.05
CA ASP A 84 54.23 30.69 -33.64
C ASP A 84 55.44 30.54 -32.70
N GLY A 85 55.63 29.33 -32.18
CA GLY A 85 56.73 28.98 -31.27
C GLY A 85 56.45 29.25 -29.79
N TRP A 86 55.25 29.70 -29.42
CA TRP A 86 54.79 29.71 -28.03
C TRP A 86 54.41 28.28 -27.61
N VAL A 87 54.47 27.99 -26.30
CA VAL A 87 54.16 26.65 -25.76
C VAL A 87 53.28 26.73 -24.53
N ILE A 88 52.22 25.93 -24.49
CA ILE A 88 51.51 25.59 -23.24
C ILE A 88 52.21 24.36 -22.63
N GLU A 89 52.72 24.50 -21.40
CA GLU A 89 53.23 23.39 -20.61
C GLU A 89 52.28 23.09 -19.45
N GLN A 90 51.68 21.89 -19.46
CA GLN A 90 50.95 21.37 -18.32
C GLN A 90 51.92 20.87 -17.25
N ARG A 91 51.58 21.11 -15.99
CA ARG A 91 52.15 20.38 -14.85
C ARG A 91 51.05 19.89 -13.91
N SER A 92 51.26 18.71 -13.34
CA SER A 92 50.51 18.23 -12.17
C SER A 92 50.62 19.20 -10.99
N GLU A 93 49.69 19.15 -10.03
CA GLU A 93 49.79 19.91 -8.76
C GLU A 93 51.17 19.75 -8.08
N LYS A 94 51.84 18.61 -8.24
CA LYS A 94 53.17 18.34 -7.65
C LYS A 94 54.34 18.95 -8.44
N GLY A 95 54.07 19.75 -9.47
CA GLY A 95 55.08 20.40 -10.30
C GLY A 95 55.75 19.50 -11.35
N ASN A 96 55.37 18.22 -11.47
CA ASN A 96 55.86 17.37 -12.55
C ASN A 96 55.24 17.82 -13.86
N VAL A 97 56.07 18.12 -14.85
CA VAL A 97 55.67 18.44 -16.23
C VAL A 97 54.99 17.23 -16.87
N GLY A 98 53.86 17.47 -17.52
CA GLY A 98 53.09 16.51 -18.31
C GLY A 98 53.15 16.84 -19.80
N THR A 99 52.00 17.11 -20.41
CA THR A 99 51.90 17.42 -21.84
C THR A 99 52.33 18.85 -22.15
N THR A 100 53.14 19.01 -23.19
CA THR A 100 53.49 20.29 -23.82
C THR A 100 52.83 20.42 -25.19
N VAL A 101 52.24 21.58 -25.49
CA VAL A 101 51.60 21.89 -26.79
C VAL A 101 52.28 23.10 -27.40
N GLU A 102 52.93 22.91 -28.56
CA GLU A 102 53.37 24.02 -29.42
C GLU A 102 52.14 24.70 -30.03
N LEU A 103 52.08 26.03 -29.94
CA LEU A 103 50.99 26.84 -30.46
C LEU A 103 51.30 27.34 -31.88
N SER A 104 50.24 27.64 -32.63
CA SER A 104 50.31 28.18 -33.99
C SER A 104 49.11 29.08 -34.28
N GLY A 105 49.28 30.09 -35.13
CA GLY A 105 48.19 31.01 -35.50
C GLY A 105 48.36 32.41 -34.92
N THR A 106 47.26 33.14 -34.73
CA THR A 106 47.26 34.56 -34.32
C THR A 106 46.03 34.90 -33.50
N ILE A 107 46.22 35.62 -32.40
CA ILE A 107 45.15 36.23 -31.61
C ILE A 107 45.05 37.72 -31.99
N GLU A 108 43.92 38.15 -32.53
CA GLU A 108 43.64 39.55 -32.84
C GLU A 108 43.52 40.42 -31.57
N PRO A 109 43.61 41.77 -31.65
CA PRO A 109 43.52 42.67 -30.50
C PRO A 109 42.23 42.47 -29.67
N GLY A 110 42.37 42.15 -28.38
CA GLY A 110 41.23 41.86 -27.50
C GLY A 110 40.47 40.57 -27.85
N GLY A 111 41.03 39.72 -28.73
CA GLY A 111 40.46 38.42 -29.09
C GLY A 111 40.92 37.29 -28.16
N TYR A 112 40.30 36.12 -28.36
CA TYR A 112 40.61 34.87 -27.67
C TYR A 112 41.19 33.84 -28.64
N PHE A 113 41.77 32.77 -28.09
CA PHE A 113 42.24 31.61 -28.84
C PHE A 113 42.10 30.35 -27.99
N LEU A 114 41.29 29.41 -28.44
CA LEU A 114 40.92 28.22 -27.67
C LEU A 114 41.68 26.98 -28.13
N VAL A 115 42.46 26.40 -27.21
CA VAL A 115 43.17 25.13 -27.41
C VAL A 115 42.34 24.01 -26.79
N ARG A 116 41.73 23.17 -27.62
CA ARG A 116 41.07 21.93 -27.17
C ARG A 116 42.12 20.93 -26.70
N GLY A 117 41.79 20.21 -25.63
CA GLY A 117 42.63 19.23 -24.96
C GLY A 117 42.07 17.81 -25.03
N TYR A 118 42.50 16.98 -24.09
CA TYR A 118 42.15 15.56 -24.01
C TYR A 118 40.70 15.33 -23.54
N SER A 119 40.12 14.22 -23.97
CA SER A 119 38.82 13.72 -23.49
C SER A 119 39.00 12.39 -22.75
N ASN A 120 38.34 12.26 -21.60
CA ASN A 120 38.25 11.00 -20.85
C ASN A 120 37.02 10.14 -21.25
N GLY A 121 36.23 10.58 -22.23
CA GLY A 121 35.00 9.93 -22.69
C GLY A 121 33.95 10.94 -23.16
N ASP A 122 32.83 10.46 -23.70
CA ASP A 122 31.86 11.32 -24.41
C ASP A 122 30.87 12.08 -23.50
N ASN A 123 31.25 12.38 -22.25
CA ASN A 123 30.40 13.04 -21.24
C ASN A 123 30.52 14.58 -21.29
N GLY A 124 29.39 15.29 -21.23
CA GLY A 124 29.32 16.75 -21.20
C GLY A 124 28.98 17.37 -22.56
N ARG A 125 28.89 18.71 -22.64
CA ARG A 125 28.61 19.43 -23.88
C ARG A 125 29.75 19.24 -24.91
N PRO A 126 29.48 19.04 -26.20
CA PRO A 126 30.52 19.01 -27.22
C PRO A 126 31.36 20.29 -27.25
N LEU A 127 32.67 20.16 -27.50
CA LEU A 127 33.57 21.29 -27.72
C LEU A 127 34.06 21.27 -29.16
N ASP A 128 33.16 21.69 -30.06
CA ASP A 128 33.33 21.62 -31.51
C ASP A 128 33.84 22.93 -32.13
N GLU A 129 33.70 24.06 -31.44
CA GLU A 129 34.38 25.32 -31.77
C GLU A 129 35.68 25.42 -30.97
N PHE A 130 36.82 25.50 -31.66
CA PHE A 130 38.17 25.66 -31.10
C PHE A 130 39.14 26.12 -32.20
N ASP A 131 40.21 26.82 -31.82
CA ASP A 131 41.21 27.34 -32.77
C ASP A 131 42.35 26.35 -33.03
N GLN A 132 42.71 25.53 -32.04
CA GLN A 132 43.72 24.47 -32.18
C GLN A 132 43.35 23.21 -31.37
N ASP A 133 43.50 22.03 -31.98
CA ASP A 133 43.31 20.72 -31.30
C ASP A 133 44.61 20.21 -30.66
N SER A 134 44.53 19.51 -29.53
CA SER A 134 45.70 19.04 -28.80
C SER A 134 45.42 17.87 -27.84
N ALA A 135 46.47 17.37 -27.19
CA ALA A 135 46.38 16.36 -26.14
C ALA A 135 46.66 16.94 -24.73
N VAL A 136 46.56 18.25 -24.52
CA VAL A 136 46.75 18.85 -23.19
C VAL A 136 45.66 18.33 -22.24
N ASN A 137 46.04 17.92 -21.04
CA ASN A 137 45.13 17.27 -20.10
C ASN A 137 45.38 17.74 -18.67
N PHE A 138 44.35 18.19 -17.96
CA PHE A 138 44.47 18.67 -16.58
C PHE A 138 43.74 17.73 -15.63
N ALA A 139 43.84 18.00 -14.33
CA ALA A 139 43.03 17.30 -13.33
C ALA A 139 41.93 18.24 -12.86
N ALA A 140 40.68 17.77 -12.91
CA ALA A 140 39.47 18.54 -12.58
C ALA A 140 39.50 19.27 -11.22
N SER A 141 40.37 18.85 -10.29
CA SER A 141 40.51 19.44 -8.96
C SER A 141 41.59 20.51 -8.80
N GLY A 142 42.50 20.66 -9.76
CA GLY A 142 43.72 21.48 -9.59
C GLY A 142 44.90 20.97 -10.42
N ALA A 143 45.66 21.90 -10.99
CA ALA A 143 46.90 21.65 -11.71
C ALA A 143 47.71 22.95 -11.85
N ILE A 144 48.68 22.98 -12.77
CA ILE A 144 49.38 24.19 -13.19
C ILE A 144 49.38 24.24 -14.73
N ALA A 145 48.94 25.35 -15.30
CA ALA A 145 49.13 25.67 -16.71
C ALA A 145 50.17 26.79 -16.81
N VAL A 146 51.16 26.61 -17.70
CA VAL A 146 52.28 27.54 -17.91
C VAL A 146 52.31 27.93 -19.38
N LEU A 147 52.36 29.23 -19.67
CA LEU A 147 52.52 29.76 -21.02
C LEU A 147 53.96 30.25 -21.20
N LEU A 148 54.66 29.68 -22.18
CA LEU A 148 56.06 29.93 -22.47
C LEU A 148 56.22 30.74 -23.76
N THR A 149 57.09 31.75 -23.73
CA THR A 149 57.51 32.51 -24.91
C THR A 149 58.35 31.65 -25.87
N PRO A 150 58.55 32.07 -27.13
CA PRO A 150 59.51 31.43 -28.04
C PRO A 150 60.98 31.43 -27.58
N ALA A 151 61.31 32.10 -26.46
CA ALA A 151 62.62 32.01 -25.80
C ALA A 151 62.68 30.94 -24.69
N GLY A 152 61.54 30.30 -24.35
CA GLY A 152 61.41 29.37 -23.22
C GLY A 152 61.21 30.04 -21.87
N GLU A 153 60.82 31.32 -21.84
CA GLU A 153 60.58 32.09 -20.63
C GLU A 153 59.10 32.06 -20.25
N VAL A 154 58.77 32.05 -18.95
CA VAL A 154 57.36 32.05 -18.49
C VAL A 154 56.77 33.44 -18.71
N ALA A 155 55.78 33.54 -19.60
CA ALA A 155 55.00 34.75 -19.82
C ALA A 155 53.85 34.87 -18.81
N ASP A 156 53.15 33.76 -18.60
CA ASP A 156 52.03 33.64 -17.64
C ASP A 156 51.96 32.22 -17.06
N LEU A 157 51.38 32.10 -15.88
CA LEU A 157 51.22 30.84 -15.16
C LEU A 157 50.02 30.95 -14.21
N VAL A 158 49.09 30.00 -14.34
CA VAL A 158 48.01 29.75 -13.35
C VAL A 158 48.23 28.42 -12.66
N GLY A 159 48.42 28.46 -11.34
CA GLY A 159 48.35 27.29 -10.46
C GLY A 159 47.10 27.40 -9.60
N TRP A 160 46.29 26.33 -9.56
CA TRP A 160 45.01 26.30 -8.85
C TRP A 160 44.79 24.98 -8.10
N GLY A 161 43.93 24.99 -7.08
CA GLY A 161 43.82 23.87 -6.14
C GLY A 161 44.97 23.86 -5.13
N SER A 162 45.84 22.84 -5.14
CA SER A 162 47.02 22.72 -4.25
C SER A 162 48.37 22.62 -5.00
N PRO A 163 48.72 23.61 -5.84
CA PRO A 163 49.89 23.53 -6.73
C PRO A 163 51.23 23.82 -6.02
N ALA A 164 52.27 23.14 -6.46
CA ALA A 164 53.66 23.33 -6.04
C ALA A 164 54.30 24.62 -6.60
N THR A 165 53.65 25.27 -7.57
CA THR A 165 54.02 26.60 -8.07
C THR A 165 52.76 27.32 -8.53
N SER A 166 52.58 28.56 -8.07
CA SER A 166 51.58 29.51 -8.54
C SER A 166 52.23 30.88 -8.61
N THR A 167 51.67 31.78 -9.40
CA THR A 167 52.07 33.19 -9.41
C THR A 167 51.41 33.84 -8.18
N GLY A 168 52.18 34.15 -7.14
CA GLY A 168 51.65 34.74 -5.89
C GLY A 168 51.02 33.72 -4.93
N GLN A 169 49.69 33.72 -4.79
CA GLN A 169 48.90 32.69 -4.10
C GLN A 169 48.10 31.88 -5.13
N PRO A 170 47.84 30.58 -4.89
CA PRO A 170 47.13 29.73 -5.83
C PRO A 170 45.66 30.14 -5.98
N ALA A 171 45.10 29.92 -7.17
CA ALA A 171 43.69 30.15 -7.43
C ALA A 171 42.79 29.04 -6.85
N GLU A 172 41.49 29.31 -6.88
CA GLU A 172 40.43 28.48 -6.29
C GLU A 172 40.44 27.03 -6.82
N LYS A 173 39.91 26.11 -6.01
CA LYS A 173 39.84 24.68 -6.39
C LYS A 173 38.63 24.43 -7.29
N THR A 174 38.86 23.84 -8.47
CA THR A 174 37.80 23.47 -9.42
C THR A 174 37.16 22.11 -9.12
N SER A 175 36.11 21.79 -9.87
CA SER A 175 35.46 20.48 -9.96
C SER A 175 35.42 20.00 -11.42
N LYS A 176 34.65 18.95 -11.74
CA LYS A 176 34.37 18.56 -13.12
C LYS A 176 33.37 19.49 -13.83
N THR A 177 32.58 20.24 -13.08
CA THR A 177 31.58 21.20 -13.59
C THR A 177 32.09 22.64 -13.60
N THR A 178 33.35 22.89 -13.21
CA THR A 178 33.94 24.23 -13.20
C THR A 178 35.33 24.28 -13.81
N SER A 179 35.65 25.40 -14.45
CA SER A 179 36.99 25.77 -14.90
C SER A 179 37.60 26.81 -13.95
N ILE A 180 38.87 27.14 -14.17
CA ILE A 180 39.51 28.29 -13.51
C ILE A 180 39.62 29.45 -14.52
N GLN A 181 38.92 30.54 -14.24
CA GLN A 181 38.70 31.70 -15.12
C GLN A 181 39.30 32.98 -14.55
N ARG A 182 39.92 33.80 -15.39
CA ARG A 182 40.37 35.15 -15.00
C ARG A 182 39.15 36.03 -14.70
N ARG A 183 39.20 36.84 -13.63
CA ARG A 183 38.06 37.68 -13.19
C ARG A 183 37.82 38.94 -14.04
N GLU A 184 38.82 39.35 -14.81
CA GLU A 184 38.78 40.49 -15.74
C GLU A 184 39.78 40.19 -16.86
N ASP A 185 39.36 40.24 -18.12
CA ASP A 185 40.23 39.90 -19.26
C ASP A 185 41.48 40.80 -19.26
N GLY A 186 42.66 40.19 -19.37
CA GLY A 186 43.94 40.89 -19.31
C GLY A 186 44.44 41.30 -17.91
N ALA A 187 43.66 41.12 -16.84
CA ALA A 187 44.07 41.49 -15.48
C ALA A 187 45.11 40.52 -14.90
N HIS A 188 46.38 40.95 -14.83
CA HIS A 188 47.47 40.17 -14.25
C HIS A 188 48.15 40.95 -13.12
N THR A 189 47.73 40.69 -11.87
CA THR A 189 48.26 41.36 -10.66
C THR A 189 49.52 40.70 -10.11
N GLY A 190 49.94 39.57 -10.69
CA GLY A 190 50.99 38.71 -10.15
C GLY A 190 50.52 37.85 -8.98
N ASN A 191 49.22 37.55 -8.91
CA ASN A 191 48.61 36.75 -7.85
C ASN A 191 47.41 35.95 -8.37
N ASN A 192 47.55 34.64 -8.61
CA ASN A 192 46.49 33.81 -9.20
C ASN A 192 45.22 33.81 -8.35
N ALA A 193 45.31 33.88 -7.02
CA ALA A 193 44.15 34.02 -6.14
C ALA A 193 43.33 35.29 -6.38
N ALA A 194 43.96 36.38 -6.81
CA ALA A 194 43.28 37.64 -7.17
C ALA A 194 42.89 37.68 -8.66
N ASP A 195 43.74 37.13 -9.53
CA ASP A 195 43.53 37.11 -10.98
C ASP A 195 42.41 36.12 -11.38
N PHE A 196 42.25 34.98 -10.71
CA PHE A 196 41.36 33.87 -11.13
C PHE A 196 40.37 33.35 -10.07
N HIS A 197 39.18 32.95 -10.54
CA HIS A 197 38.07 32.31 -9.79
C HIS A 197 37.60 31.00 -10.44
N ALA A 198 36.85 30.17 -9.70
CA ALA A 198 36.21 28.96 -10.23
C ALA A 198 34.73 29.23 -10.60
N ALA A 199 34.33 28.90 -11.83
CA ALA A 199 32.98 29.11 -12.37
C ALA A 199 32.60 28.05 -13.43
N GLU A 200 31.34 28.00 -13.89
CA GLU A 200 30.93 27.14 -15.02
C GLU A 200 31.74 27.54 -16.28
N PRO A 201 32.29 26.59 -17.08
CA PRO A 201 33.24 26.93 -18.14
C PRO A 201 32.65 27.76 -19.28
N THR A 202 33.39 28.77 -19.75
CA THR A 202 32.95 29.76 -20.74
C THR A 202 33.87 29.86 -21.97
N PRO A 203 34.18 28.73 -22.65
CA PRO A 203 35.17 28.71 -23.73
C PRO A 203 34.80 29.62 -24.92
N LYS A 204 35.73 30.48 -25.34
CA LYS A 204 35.60 31.38 -26.49
C LYS A 204 36.66 31.05 -27.56
N ALA A 205 36.21 30.50 -28.69
CA ALA A 205 37.04 30.39 -29.89
C ALA A 205 36.96 31.68 -30.73
N GLY A 206 38.02 31.97 -31.49
CA GLY A 206 38.03 33.03 -32.49
C GLY A 206 38.40 34.45 -32.00
N GLY A 207 39.29 35.09 -32.75
CA GLY A 207 39.82 36.42 -32.45
C GLY A 207 38.91 37.59 -32.82
N ALA A 208 37.75 37.76 -32.16
CA ALA A 208 36.97 39.00 -32.26
C ALA A 208 36.09 39.27 -31.02
N ALA A 209 36.36 40.36 -30.30
CA ALA A 209 35.47 40.84 -29.24
C ALA A 209 34.20 41.50 -29.83
N PRO A 210 33.01 41.28 -29.24
CA PRO A 210 31.79 41.96 -29.66
C PRO A 210 31.84 43.47 -29.33
N GLY A 211 31.38 44.30 -30.27
CA GLY A 211 31.27 45.75 -30.08
C GLY A 211 30.06 46.15 -29.22
N PRO A 212 30.08 47.35 -28.60
CA PRO A 212 29.06 47.75 -27.63
C PRO A 212 27.72 48.18 -28.27
N ASP A 213 26.64 47.92 -27.52
CA ASP A 213 25.29 48.48 -27.63
C ASP A 213 24.60 48.41 -29.00
N THR A 214 23.90 47.31 -29.23
CA THR A 214 22.55 47.35 -29.82
C THR A 214 21.63 46.50 -28.94
N PRO A 215 20.44 46.97 -28.51
CA PRO A 215 19.56 46.18 -27.66
C PRO A 215 19.15 44.87 -28.34
N PRO A 216 19.07 43.73 -27.62
CA PRO A 216 18.62 42.48 -28.20
C PRO A 216 17.18 42.62 -28.71
N GLY A 217 16.91 42.03 -29.89
CA GLY A 217 15.56 41.61 -30.23
C GLY A 217 15.12 40.44 -29.34
N PRO A 218 13.82 40.12 -29.28
CA PRO A 218 13.36 38.91 -28.61
C PRO A 218 13.98 37.67 -29.25
N GLY A 219 14.17 36.62 -28.44
CA GLY A 219 15.07 35.52 -28.76
C GLY A 219 14.67 34.66 -29.95
N GLU A 220 15.69 34.03 -30.53
CA GLU A 220 15.60 32.64 -30.97
C GLU A 220 16.33 31.85 -29.88
N GLU A 221 15.58 31.10 -29.07
CA GLU A 221 16.15 30.10 -28.17
C GLU A 221 16.74 28.95 -29.00
N PRO A 222 17.75 28.22 -28.50
CA PRO A 222 18.28 27.07 -29.23
C PRO A 222 17.16 26.03 -29.36
N GLU A 223 16.74 25.70 -30.59
CA GLU A 223 15.77 24.64 -30.87
C GLU A 223 16.29 23.30 -30.30
N ARG A 224 15.89 22.99 -29.08
CA ARG A 224 15.97 21.65 -28.50
C ARG A 224 14.77 20.89 -29.07
N ASN A 225 14.99 19.65 -29.50
CA ASN A 225 13.89 18.79 -29.95
C ASN A 225 13.14 18.27 -28.73
N GLU A 226 12.34 19.15 -28.13
CA GLU A 226 11.49 18.85 -26.99
C GLU A 226 10.21 18.16 -27.45
N VAL A 227 9.85 17.10 -26.73
CA VAL A 227 8.68 16.25 -26.98
C VAL A 227 7.64 16.60 -25.92
N PRO A 228 6.43 17.04 -26.29
CA PRO A 228 5.34 17.28 -25.33
C PRO A 228 5.05 16.02 -24.50
N ILE A 229 4.58 16.18 -23.26
CA ILE A 229 4.26 15.02 -22.42
C ILE A 229 3.20 14.14 -23.10
N SER A 230 2.24 14.72 -23.82
CA SER A 230 1.25 13.96 -24.62
C SER A 230 1.80 13.16 -25.80
N GLU A 231 3.06 13.37 -26.20
CA GLU A 231 3.76 12.59 -27.24
C GLU A 231 4.75 11.56 -26.65
N ILE A 232 5.07 11.67 -25.35
CA ILE A 232 5.73 10.62 -24.57
C ILE A 232 4.67 9.62 -24.05
N GLN A 233 3.53 10.15 -23.58
CA GLN A 233 2.29 9.42 -23.38
C GLN A 233 1.65 8.99 -24.71
N SER A 234 0.52 8.28 -24.65
CA SER A 234 -0.19 7.80 -25.85
C SER A 234 -1.71 7.75 -25.65
N GLU A 235 -2.47 7.48 -26.72
CA GLU A 235 -3.92 7.19 -26.68
C GLU A 235 -4.24 5.82 -26.01
N GLY A 236 -3.25 5.14 -25.42
CA GLY A 236 -3.33 3.88 -24.71
C GLY A 236 -2.07 3.54 -23.88
N PRO A 237 -2.07 2.39 -23.18
CA PRO A 237 -1.26 2.13 -21.96
C PRO A 237 0.21 1.71 -22.20
N GLU A 238 0.84 2.12 -23.30
CA GLU A 238 2.28 1.94 -23.54
C GLU A 238 2.82 3.15 -24.32
N SER A 239 3.96 3.72 -23.89
CA SER A 239 4.60 4.83 -24.57
C SER A 239 5.10 4.46 -25.98
N PRO A 240 4.79 5.26 -27.02
CA PRO A 240 5.37 5.06 -28.36
C PRO A 240 6.88 5.32 -28.41
N LEU A 241 7.44 5.90 -27.35
CA LEU A 241 8.85 6.23 -27.18
C LEU A 241 9.54 5.35 -26.12
N ALA A 242 8.90 4.26 -25.65
CA ALA A 242 9.45 3.37 -24.63
C ALA A 242 10.85 2.84 -25.00
N GLY A 243 11.87 3.30 -24.27
CA GLY A 243 13.28 2.98 -24.48
C GLY A 243 14.09 3.96 -25.32
N GLU A 244 13.45 4.97 -25.93
CA GLU A 244 14.10 6.09 -26.62
C GLU A 244 14.47 7.22 -25.63
N ALA A 245 15.43 8.05 -26.03
CA ALA A 245 15.84 9.23 -25.26
C ALA A 245 14.92 10.42 -25.57
N VAL A 246 14.43 11.10 -24.52
CA VAL A 246 13.47 12.20 -24.59
C VAL A 246 13.98 13.44 -23.85
N ALA A 247 13.51 14.61 -24.29
CA ALA A 247 13.63 15.88 -23.59
C ALA A 247 12.23 16.51 -23.52
N THR A 248 11.79 16.96 -22.35
CA THR A 248 10.43 17.49 -22.16
C THR A 248 10.38 18.54 -21.05
N GLU A 249 9.49 19.53 -21.20
CA GLU A 249 9.30 20.62 -20.25
C GLU A 249 7.91 20.51 -19.58
N GLY A 250 7.82 20.86 -18.31
CA GLY A 250 6.56 20.86 -17.57
C GLY A 250 6.67 21.42 -16.16
N VAL A 251 5.53 21.56 -15.51
CA VAL A 251 5.40 22.07 -14.14
C VAL A 251 5.25 20.89 -13.18
N VAL A 252 6.07 20.85 -12.14
CA VAL A 252 6.06 19.81 -11.11
C VAL A 252 4.78 19.89 -10.29
N THR A 253 4.08 18.77 -10.13
CA THR A 253 2.80 18.68 -9.40
C THR A 253 2.91 17.95 -8.06
N ALA A 254 3.86 17.03 -7.92
CA ALA A 254 4.09 16.26 -6.70
C ALA A 254 5.54 15.75 -6.62
N ALA A 255 6.12 15.64 -5.43
CA ALA A 255 7.52 15.23 -5.26
C ALA A 255 7.76 14.29 -4.06
N TYR A 256 8.54 13.22 -4.29
CA TYR A 256 8.77 12.13 -3.32
C TYR A 256 10.27 11.90 -3.06
N PRO A 257 10.92 12.78 -2.25
CA PRO A 257 12.32 12.61 -1.85
C PRO A 257 12.52 11.47 -0.84
N GLU A 258 11.46 11.09 -0.12
CA GLU A 258 11.44 9.91 0.75
C GLU A 258 10.23 9.00 0.43
N GLY A 259 9.73 8.23 1.40
CA GLY A 259 8.62 7.27 1.22
C GLY A 259 8.96 6.01 0.41
N GLY A 260 9.88 6.11 -0.55
CA GLY A 260 10.38 5.00 -1.37
C GLY A 260 10.17 5.18 -2.88
N LEU A 261 9.29 6.09 -3.29
CA LEU A 261 8.90 6.32 -4.68
C LEU A 261 10.02 6.95 -5.54
N ARG A 262 10.82 7.88 -4.98
CA ARG A 262 12.04 8.44 -5.58
C ARG A 262 11.82 9.06 -6.97
N GLY A 263 11.08 10.16 -6.98
CA GLY A 263 10.79 10.89 -8.20
C GLY A 263 9.81 12.02 -7.95
N PHE A 264 9.29 12.59 -9.04
CA PHE A 264 8.26 13.62 -9.02
C PHE A 264 7.30 13.41 -10.19
N PHE A 265 6.07 13.90 -10.06
CA PHE A 265 5.16 14.06 -11.20
C PHE A 265 5.30 15.46 -11.76
N MET A 266 5.16 15.59 -13.08
CA MET A 266 5.07 16.87 -13.78
C MET A 266 3.95 16.83 -14.83
N GLN A 267 3.35 17.98 -15.09
CA GLN A 267 2.32 18.18 -16.11
C GLN A 267 2.78 19.16 -17.20
N GLU A 268 2.24 19.00 -18.40
CA GLU A 268 2.54 19.86 -19.56
C GLU A 268 2.06 21.30 -19.28
N PRO A 269 2.82 22.36 -19.63
CA PRO A 269 2.46 23.73 -19.29
C PRO A 269 1.07 24.15 -19.80
N GLY A 270 0.32 24.89 -18.97
CA GLY A 270 -1.04 25.31 -19.28
C GLY A 270 -2.10 24.18 -19.33
N SER A 271 -1.76 22.94 -18.97
CA SER A 271 -2.71 21.81 -18.93
C SER A 271 -3.53 21.74 -17.62
N GLY A 272 -4.62 20.97 -17.65
CA GLY A 272 -5.56 20.79 -16.53
C GLY A 272 -6.85 21.60 -16.66
N GLY A 273 -7.64 21.64 -15.58
CA GLY A 273 -8.96 22.28 -15.55
C GLY A 273 -10.05 21.38 -16.15
N GLU A 274 -10.28 21.48 -17.47
CA GLU A 274 -11.22 20.57 -18.16
C GLU A 274 -10.59 19.17 -18.30
N ALA A 275 -11.35 18.12 -17.99
CA ALA A 275 -10.89 16.75 -18.11
C ALA A 275 -10.65 16.34 -19.58
N PRO A 276 -9.55 15.65 -19.90
CA PRO A 276 -9.36 15.01 -21.20
C PRO A 276 -10.43 13.91 -21.40
N LYS A 277 -10.76 13.62 -22.66
CA LYS A 277 -11.71 12.54 -22.98
C LYS A 277 -10.98 11.19 -22.93
N PRO A 278 -11.66 10.09 -22.58
CA PRO A 278 -11.11 8.74 -22.70
C PRO A 278 -10.53 8.51 -24.10
N GLY A 279 -9.30 7.98 -24.16
CA GLY A 279 -8.53 7.81 -25.39
C GLY A 279 -7.79 9.05 -25.90
N GLU A 280 -7.87 10.21 -25.22
CA GLU A 280 -6.92 11.32 -25.44
C GLU A 280 -5.67 11.09 -24.56
N ALA A 281 -4.47 11.36 -25.08
CA ALA A 281 -3.22 11.11 -24.36
C ALA A 281 -3.05 12.03 -23.13
N SER A 282 -2.55 11.46 -22.02
CA SER A 282 -2.34 12.18 -20.76
C SER A 282 -1.36 13.37 -20.91
N ARG A 283 -1.54 14.36 -20.04
CA ARG A 283 -0.65 15.53 -19.88
C ARG A 283 0.25 15.44 -18.65
N GLY A 284 0.13 14.37 -17.87
CA GLY A 284 0.98 14.07 -16.72
C GLY A 284 2.01 12.98 -17.03
N ILE A 285 3.12 12.95 -16.29
CA ILE A 285 4.10 11.86 -16.34
C ILE A 285 4.89 11.78 -15.04
N PHE A 286 5.32 10.57 -14.67
CA PHE A 286 6.26 10.37 -13.55
C PHE A 286 7.71 10.48 -14.02
N VAL A 287 8.55 11.09 -13.20
CA VAL A 287 9.99 11.24 -13.44
C VAL A 287 10.76 10.55 -12.31
N ALA A 288 11.32 9.39 -12.60
CA ALA A 288 12.13 8.62 -11.66
C ALA A 288 13.53 9.24 -11.55
N ALA A 289 13.91 9.63 -10.32
CA ALA A 289 15.10 10.44 -10.07
C ALA A 289 15.77 10.12 -8.72
N GLY A 290 16.98 10.64 -8.51
CA GLY A 290 17.66 10.53 -7.22
C GLY A 290 16.96 11.38 -6.14
N PRO A 291 16.89 10.93 -4.87
CA PRO A 291 16.18 11.67 -3.81
C PRO A 291 16.86 12.97 -3.36
N GLU A 292 18.10 13.25 -3.83
CA GLU A 292 18.82 14.48 -3.51
C GLU A 292 18.56 15.54 -4.59
N GLY A 293 17.94 16.67 -4.20
CA GLY A 293 17.76 17.82 -5.10
C GLY A 293 16.61 17.68 -6.11
N LEU A 294 15.54 16.96 -5.75
CA LEU A 294 14.29 16.99 -6.49
C LEU A 294 13.70 18.43 -6.50
N PRO A 295 13.02 18.84 -7.58
CA PRO A 295 12.30 20.12 -7.64
C PRO A 295 11.05 20.12 -6.74
N GLU A 296 10.58 21.31 -6.36
CA GLU A 296 9.38 21.48 -5.53
C GLU A 296 8.10 21.62 -6.38
N PRO A 297 6.91 21.21 -5.91
CA PRO A 297 5.65 21.42 -6.62
C PRO A 297 5.42 22.90 -6.96
N GLY A 298 5.18 23.18 -8.25
CA GLY A 298 5.12 24.52 -8.82
C GLY A 298 6.39 24.98 -9.54
N ASP A 299 7.52 24.27 -9.39
CA ASP A 299 8.71 24.52 -10.22
C ASP A 299 8.44 24.13 -11.68
N ALA A 300 8.92 24.96 -12.62
CA ALA A 300 8.96 24.64 -14.03
C ALA A 300 10.32 24.01 -14.37
N VAL A 301 10.33 22.80 -14.91
CA VAL A 301 11.54 22.02 -15.18
C VAL A 301 11.56 21.47 -16.60
N LEU A 302 12.76 21.43 -17.16
CA LEU A 302 13.09 20.58 -18.28
C LEU A 302 13.81 19.32 -17.79
N VAL A 303 13.27 18.18 -18.17
CA VAL A 303 13.83 16.85 -17.92
C VAL A 303 14.41 16.28 -19.21
N THR A 304 15.57 15.64 -19.11
CA THR A 304 16.09 14.75 -20.17
C THR A 304 16.38 13.37 -19.58
N GLY A 305 16.11 12.31 -20.34
CA GLY A 305 16.20 10.94 -19.85
C GLY A 305 15.70 9.92 -20.86
N THR A 306 15.37 8.72 -20.39
CA THR A 306 14.82 7.63 -21.22
C THR A 306 13.38 7.33 -20.82
N ALA A 307 12.45 7.30 -21.79
CA ALA A 307 11.05 6.89 -21.50
C ALA A 307 10.95 5.38 -21.21
N ARG A 308 10.00 4.98 -20.34
CA ARG A 308 9.85 3.62 -19.83
C ARG A 308 8.41 3.27 -19.46
N GLU A 309 8.11 1.98 -19.63
CA GLU A 309 7.05 1.29 -18.89
C GLU A 309 7.61 0.70 -17.58
N VAL A 310 7.04 1.04 -16.43
CA VAL A 310 7.40 0.45 -15.13
C VAL A 310 6.14 0.01 -14.38
N GLU A 311 5.91 -1.31 -14.34
CA GLU A 311 4.78 -1.94 -13.65
C GLU A 311 3.38 -1.43 -14.07
N GLY A 312 3.28 -0.85 -15.27
CA GLY A 312 2.06 -0.26 -15.83
C GLY A 312 2.02 1.27 -15.80
N LEU A 313 3.09 1.94 -15.36
CA LEU A 313 3.25 3.39 -15.38
C LEU A 313 4.14 3.83 -16.56
N THR A 314 3.72 4.83 -17.33
CA THR A 314 4.61 5.58 -18.22
C THR A 314 5.45 6.56 -17.41
N GLN A 315 6.78 6.41 -17.47
CA GLN A 315 7.73 7.28 -16.74
C GLN A 315 8.95 7.68 -17.57
N ILE A 316 9.70 8.66 -17.08
CA ILE A 316 11.04 9.01 -17.56
C ILE A 316 12.08 8.61 -16.50
N ASP A 317 13.04 7.75 -16.88
CA ASP A 317 14.30 7.57 -16.15
C ASP A 317 15.17 8.83 -16.38
N ALA A 318 15.28 9.73 -15.40
CA ALA A 318 15.98 11.01 -15.60
C ALA A 318 17.52 10.88 -15.60
N ASP A 319 18.15 11.41 -16.65
CA ASP A 319 19.61 11.61 -16.74
C ASP A 319 20.02 13.03 -16.27
N GLU A 320 19.22 14.05 -16.59
CA GLU A 320 19.39 15.44 -16.14
C GLU A 320 18.02 16.10 -15.90
N VAL A 321 17.88 16.82 -14.78
CA VAL A 321 16.74 17.69 -14.47
C VAL A 321 17.29 19.11 -14.30
N SER A 322 16.67 20.08 -14.96
CA SER A 322 17.12 21.47 -15.00
C SER A 322 15.91 22.42 -14.98
N PRO A 323 16.06 23.69 -14.58
CA PRO A 323 14.98 24.67 -14.70
C PRO A 323 14.52 24.84 -16.16
N ALA A 324 13.22 25.02 -16.36
CA ALA A 324 12.61 25.38 -17.64
C ALA A 324 13.19 26.69 -18.21
N PHE A 325 13.01 26.90 -19.52
CA PHE A 325 13.40 28.15 -20.16
C PHE A 325 12.28 29.20 -20.13
N GLY A 326 12.66 30.45 -19.85
CA GLY A 326 11.72 31.58 -19.85
C GLY A 326 10.70 31.52 -18.70
N ALA A 327 9.42 31.54 -19.06
CA ALA A 327 8.29 31.47 -18.12
C ALA A 327 7.15 30.70 -18.78
N VAL A 328 6.75 29.58 -18.17
CA VAL A 328 5.76 28.64 -18.69
C VAL A 328 4.35 28.99 -18.18
N ASP A 329 3.31 28.55 -18.88
CA ASP A 329 1.93 28.68 -18.38
C ASP A 329 1.68 27.70 -17.21
N PRO A 330 1.04 28.16 -16.12
CA PRO A 330 0.81 27.33 -14.94
C PRO A 330 -0.20 26.22 -15.22
N VAL A 331 -0.02 25.08 -14.57
CA VAL A 331 -0.94 23.94 -14.64
C VAL A 331 -2.03 24.02 -13.58
N ALA A 332 -3.17 23.42 -13.86
CA ALA A 332 -4.30 23.29 -12.94
C ALA A 332 -4.56 21.82 -12.57
N PRO A 333 -5.22 21.52 -11.45
CA PRO A 333 -5.85 20.22 -11.26
C PRO A 333 -7.03 20.06 -12.21
N VAL A 334 -7.40 18.81 -12.54
CA VAL A 334 -8.67 18.46 -13.17
C VAL A 334 -9.71 18.16 -12.10
N GLU A 335 -10.88 18.80 -12.13
CA GLU A 335 -11.98 18.51 -11.18
C GLU A 335 -12.62 17.14 -11.51
N LEU A 336 -12.79 16.28 -10.50
CA LEU A 336 -13.35 14.92 -10.64
C LEU A 336 -14.57 14.71 -9.71
N ASP A 337 -15.77 14.96 -10.24
CA ASP A 337 -17.05 14.69 -9.57
C ASP A 337 -17.31 13.19 -9.34
N GLU A 338 -16.71 12.33 -10.16
CA GLU A 338 -16.76 10.86 -10.05
C GLU A 338 -15.40 10.27 -10.46
N VAL A 339 -15.08 9.05 -10.02
CA VAL A 339 -13.90 8.31 -10.49
C VAL A 339 -14.10 7.91 -11.95
N PRO A 340 -13.17 8.20 -12.88
CA PRO A 340 -13.24 7.70 -14.24
C PRO A 340 -13.31 6.16 -14.24
N ALA A 341 -14.36 5.58 -14.82
CA ALA A 341 -14.60 4.14 -14.77
C ALA A 341 -13.79 3.39 -15.85
N GLY A 342 -13.07 2.34 -15.43
CA GLY A 342 -12.23 1.51 -16.30
C GLY A 342 -10.94 2.19 -16.79
N ASP A 343 -10.01 1.36 -17.30
CA ASP A 343 -8.64 1.80 -17.63
C ASP A 343 -8.61 2.92 -18.68
N GLU A 344 -9.30 2.78 -19.83
CA GLU A 344 -9.29 3.76 -20.95
C GLU A 344 -9.65 5.20 -20.54
N ALA A 345 -10.44 5.38 -19.48
CA ALA A 345 -10.81 6.69 -18.94
C ALA A 345 -9.80 7.24 -17.91
N ARG A 346 -8.99 6.35 -17.31
CA ARG A 346 -7.94 6.67 -16.33
C ARG A 346 -6.58 6.88 -16.99
N GLU A 347 -6.26 6.16 -18.06
CA GLU A 347 -5.05 6.35 -18.90
C GLU A 347 -4.91 7.81 -19.38
N SER A 348 -6.02 8.42 -19.82
CA SER A 348 -6.06 9.83 -20.23
C SER A 348 -5.72 10.83 -19.11
N LEU A 349 -5.61 10.38 -17.86
CA LEU A 349 -5.28 11.15 -16.67
C LEU A 349 -4.03 10.61 -15.94
N GLU A 350 -3.28 9.67 -16.53
CA GLU A 350 -2.11 9.05 -15.88
C GLU A 350 -1.05 10.10 -15.51
N GLY A 351 -0.67 10.17 -14.23
CA GLY A 351 0.26 11.16 -13.71
C GLY A 351 -0.28 12.60 -13.61
N MET A 352 -1.56 12.83 -13.90
CA MET A 352 -2.17 14.16 -13.81
C MET A 352 -2.62 14.53 -12.39
N LEU A 353 -2.55 15.81 -12.08
CA LEU A 353 -3.08 16.37 -10.84
C LEU A 353 -4.61 16.49 -10.97
N VAL A 354 -5.33 15.94 -10.01
CA VAL A 354 -6.78 15.89 -9.95
C VAL A 354 -7.30 16.44 -8.62
N ALA A 355 -8.48 17.01 -8.63
CA ALA A 355 -9.20 17.49 -7.45
C ALA A 355 -10.52 16.73 -7.33
N PRO A 356 -10.57 15.64 -6.53
CA PRO A 356 -11.80 14.88 -6.32
C PRO A 356 -12.85 15.74 -5.60
N THR A 357 -14.00 15.94 -6.24
CA THR A 357 -15.15 16.71 -5.74
C THR A 357 -16.35 15.84 -5.40
N GLY A 358 -16.36 14.59 -5.87
CA GLY A 358 -17.35 13.58 -5.51
C GLY A 358 -17.30 13.12 -4.05
N ALA A 359 -18.34 12.42 -3.61
CA ALA A 359 -18.33 11.72 -2.34
C ALA A 359 -17.53 10.41 -2.46
N TYR A 360 -16.70 10.10 -1.46
CA TYR A 360 -15.94 8.85 -1.37
C TYR A 360 -16.25 8.15 -0.05
N THR A 361 -16.27 6.81 -0.09
CA THR A 361 -16.44 5.97 1.10
C THR A 361 -15.35 4.89 1.13
N VAL A 362 -14.72 4.69 2.29
CA VAL A 362 -13.71 3.64 2.48
C VAL A 362 -14.34 2.25 2.30
N THR A 363 -13.73 1.43 1.46
CA THR A 363 -14.17 0.07 1.14
C THR A 363 -13.15 -1.00 1.55
N ASP A 364 -11.85 -0.65 1.67
CA ASP A 364 -10.81 -1.54 2.23
C ASP A 364 -9.83 -0.79 3.16
N THR A 365 -9.39 -1.44 4.23
CA THR A 365 -8.34 -0.96 5.15
C THR A 365 -7.27 -2.04 5.47
N TYR A 366 -7.26 -3.15 4.74
CA TYR A 366 -6.37 -4.29 4.95
C TYR A 366 -4.90 -3.94 4.73
N GLU A 367 -4.59 -3.20 3.66
CA GLU A 367 -3.21 -2.80 3.32
C GLU A 367 -2.74 -1.54 4.07
N LEU A 368 -3.64 -0.74 4.65
CA LEU A 368 -3.34 0.52 5.35
C LEU A 368 -2.26 0.34 6.43
N ALA A 369 -2.43 -0.65 7.30
CA ALA A 369 -1.47 -0.99 8.36
C ALA A 369 -0.17 -1.64 7.87
N THR A 370 0.05 -1.71 6.55
CA THR A 370 1.14 -2.44 5.89
C THR A 370 1.90 -1.57 4.88
N TYR A 371 1.19 -0.75 4.09
CA TYR A 371 1.71 0.07 2.99
C TYR A 371 1.11 1.49 2.91
N GLY A 372 0.22 1.89 3.82
CA GLY A 372 -0.46 3.19 3.78
C GLY A 372 -1.71 3.23 2.88
N SER A 373 -1.87 2.27 1.98
CA SER A 373 -2.97 2.23 1.00
C SER A 373 -4.35 1.93 1.61
N VAL A 374 -5.37 2.66 1.15
CA VAL A 374 -6.78 2.54 1.53
C VAL A 374 -7.63 2.30 0.27
N GLY A 375 -8.56 1.34 0.28
CA GLY A 375 -9.49 1.16 -0.83
C GLY A 375 -10.66 2.12 -0.72
N LEU A 376 -11.01 2.84 -1.80
CA LEU A 376 -12.17 3.73 -1.87
C LEU A 376 -13.20 3.23 -2.89
N ALA A 377 -14.48 3.38 -2.52
CA ALA A 377 -15.63 3.29 -3.41
C ALA A 377 -16.22 4.69 -3.65
N PRO A 378 -16.59 5.06 -4.88
CA PRO A 378 -17.30 6.31 -5.15
C PRO A 378 -18.74 6.27 -4.61
N GLY A 379 -19.19 7.39 -4.07
CA GLY A 379 -20.51 7.55 -3.46
C GLY A 379 -20.53 7.38 -1.93
N GLU A 380 -21.71 7.14 -1.39
CA GLU A 380 -21.99 7.18 0.06
C GLU A 380 -21.88 5.82 0.80
N ARG A 381 -21.37 4.76 0.13
CA ARG A 381 -21.35 3.39 0.66
C ARG A 381 -20.10 2.63 0.17
N PRO A 382 -19.57 1.68 0.95
CA PRO A 382 -18.57 0.74 0.46
C PRO A 382 -19.17 -0.23 -0.57
N PHE A 383 -18.31 -0.86 -1.36
CA PHE A 383 -18.69 -1.96 -2.25
C PHE A 383 -19.22 -3.15 -1.47
N ARG A 384 -20.16 -3.88 -2.07
CA ARG A 384 -20.81 -5.05 -1.48
C ARG A 384 -20.32 -6.33 -2.14
N GLN A 385 -20.24 -7.38 -1.33
CA GLN A 385 -20.06 -8.74 -1.82
C GLN A 385 -21.25 -9.11 -2.71
N PRO A 386 -21.06 -9.43 -4.01
CA PRO A 386 -22.19 -9.57 -4.94
C PRO A 386 -23.21 -10.64 -4.51
N THR A 387 -22.77 -11.75 -3.90
CA THR A 387 -23.64 -12.81 -3.35
C THR A 387 -24.29 -12.46 -2.01
N SER A 388 -24.09 -11.25 -1.47
CA SER A 388 -24.93 -10.69 -0.40
C SER A 388 -26.23 -10.07 -0.94
N VAL A 389 -26.34 -9.81 -2.25
CA VAL A 389 -27.52 -9.14 -2.84
C VAL A 389 -28.09 -9.84 -4.09
N HIS A 390 -27.32 -10.73 -4.73
CA HIS A 390 -27.70 -11.43 -5.95
C HIS A 390 -27.40 -12.93 -5.86
N GLU A 391 -28.22 -13.77 -6.48
CA GLU A 391 -27.98 -15.22 -6.48
C GLU A 391 -26.69 -15.60 -7.25
N PRO A 392 -25.96 -16.64 -6.80
CA PRO A 392 -24.81 -17.19 -7.51
C PRO A 392 -25.08 -17.54 -8.97
N SER A 393 -24.15 -17.20 -9.85
CA SER A 393 -24.27 -17.46 -11.29
C SER A 393 -22.92 -17.28 -12.01
N THR A 394 -22.63 -18.16 -12.97
CA THR A 394 -21.47 -18.05 -13.88
C THR A 394 -21.81 -17.38 -15.22
N ASP A 395 -23.06 -16.94 -15.42
CA ASP A 395 -23.49 -16.19 -16.60
C ASP A 395 -22.97 -14.74 -16.52
N PRO A 396 -22.10 -14.27 -17.45
CA PRO A 396 -21.49 -12.94 -17.38
C PRO A 396 -22.49 -11.77 -17.46
N ASP A 397 -23.71 -12.02 -17.98
CA ASP A 397 -24.78 -11.03 -18.08
C ASP A 397 -25.73 -11.07 -16.85
N SER A 398 -25.47 -11.94 -15.86
CA SER A 398 -26.27 -12.02 -14.63
C SER A 398 -25.90 -10.94 -13.61
N PRO A 399 -26.84 -10.49 -12.75
CA PRO A 399 -26.61 -9.37 -11.83
C PRO A 399 -25.37 -9.52 -10.93
N VAL A 400 -25.08 -10.74 -10.46
CA VAL A 400 -23.90 -11.01 -9.60
C VAL A 400 -22.58 -10.77 -10.35
N GLN A 401 -22.51 -11.13 -11.64
CA GLN A 401 -21.33 -10.94 -12.50
C GLN A 401 -21.24 -9.53 -13.07
N VAL A 402 -22.37 -8.82 -13.20
CA VAL A 402 -22.42 -7.40 -13.58
C VAL A 402 -21.91 -6.55 -12.43
N LEU A 403 -22.50 -6.68 -11.24
CA LEU A 403 -22.10 -5.94 -10.03
C LEU A 403 -20.64 -6.20 -9.62
N ALA A 404 -20.12 -7.42 -9.84
CA ALA A 404 -18.69 -7.71 -9.62
C ALA A 404 -17.80 -6.78 -10.47
N ARG A 405 -18.06 -6.72 -11.79
CA ARG A 405 -17.28 -5.87 -12.71
C ARG A 405 -17.48 -4.38 -12.48
N GLU A 406 -18.72 -3.94 -12.24
CA GLU A 406 -19.02 -2.53 -11.99
C GLU A 406 -18.23 -2.00 -10.77
N GLN A 407 -18.01 -2.84 -9.76
CA GLN A 407 -17.16 -2.49 -8.61
C GLN A 407 -15.66 -2.59 -8.95
N ASP A 408 -15.22 -3.60 -9.70
CA ASP A 408 -13.83 -3.69 -10.20
C ASP A 408 -13.43 -2.48 -11.08
N GLU A 409 -14.35 -1.97 -11.90
CA GLU A 409 -14.15 -0.83 -12.81
C GLU A 409 -14.19 0.54 -12.09
N LEU A 410 -14.72 0.58 -10.86
CA LEU A 410 -14.85 1.78 -10.01
C LEU A 410 -13.86 1.81 -8.83
N GLU A 411 -13.26 0.68 -8.45
CA GLU A 411 -12.29 0.61 -7.35
C GLU A 411 -11.06 1.49 -7.64
N ILE A 412 -10.62 2.24 -6.62
CA ILE A 412 -9.43 3.08 -6.65
C ILE A 412 -8.79 3.10 -5.26
N LEU A 413 -7.47 3.09 -5.19
CA LEU A 413 -6.74 3.20 -3.92
C LEU A 413 -6.43 4.66 -3.59
N LEU A 414 -6.30 4.99 -2.31
CA LEU A 414 -5.66 6.19 -1.80
C LEU A 414 -4.36 5.76 -1.10
N ASP A 415 -3.22 6.16 -1.62
CA ASP A 415 -1.89 5.93 -1.02
C ASP A 415 -1.51 7.11 -0.11
N ASP A 416 -0.52 6.91 0.76
CA ASP A 416 0.05 7.98 1.60
C ASP A 416 1.34 8.60 1.00
N GLY A 417 1.61 8.37 -0.29
CA GLY A 417 2.82 8.83 -0.97
C GLY A 417 4.08 8.04 -0.61
N ARG A 418 3.95 6.88 0.05
CA ARG A 418 5.07 5.98 0.38
C ARG A 418 4.91 4.62 -0.31
N SER A 419 6.00 3.86 -0.37
CA SER A 419 6.02 2.44 -0.75
C SER A 419 6.80 1.58 0.27
N GLY A 420 7.20 2.18 1.39
CA GLY A 420 7.80 1.52 2.53
C GLY A 420 6.80 0.63 3.27
N ASN A 421 7.26 -0.53 3.75
CA ASN A 421 6.40 -1.43 4.52
C ASN A 421 6.42 -1.05 6.01
N TYR A 422 5.28 -0.59 6.53
CA TYR A 422 5.09 -0.09 7.91
C TYR A 422 5.30 -1.12 9.03
N GLN A 423 5.44 -2.41 8.67
CA GLN A 423 5.71 -3.51 9.61
C GLN A 423 7.18 -3.98 9.53
N ARG A 424 8.03 -3.31 8.72
CA ARG A 424 9.41 -3.75 8.42
C ARG A 424 10.40 -2.62 8.16
N GLY A 425 10.18 -1.84 7.11
CA GLY A 425 11.12 -0.82 6.62
C GLY A 425 10.82 0.54 7.23
N ASP A 426 9.54 0.91 7.23
CA ASP A 426 9.01 2.17 7.76
C ASP A 426 8.34 1.94 9.13
N SER A 427 8.75 0.91 9.88
CA SER A 427 8.19 0.62 11.22
C SER A 427 8.44 1.71 12.25
N GLU A 428 9.38 2.64 11.98
CA GLU A 428 9.65 3.81 12.81
C GLU A 428 8.95 5.09 12.29
N VAL A 429 8.11 4.98 11.26
CA VAL A 429 7.26 6.06 10.72
C VAL A 429 5.81 5.81 11.18
N PRO A 430 5.14 6.77 11.87
CA PRO A 430 3.72 6.68 12.17
C PRO A 430 2.86 6.73 10.89
N PRO A 431 1.92 5.79 10.66
CA PRO A 431 1.02 5.83 9.51
C PRO A 431 0.04 7.01 9.56
N ALA A 432 0.04 7.85 8.52
CA ALA A 432 -0.68 9.14 8.52
C ALA A 432 -2.22 9.01 8.58
N TYR A 433 -2.80 7.99 7.93
CA TYR A 433 -4.25 7.73 7.96
C TYR A 433 -4.74 6.95 9.19
N LEU A 434 -3.88 6.74 10.20
CA LEU A 434 -4.25 6.16 11.49
C LEU A 434 -3.78 7.01 12.69
N SER A 435 -2.77 7.86 12.49
CA SER A 435 -2.09 8.60 13.55
C SER A 435 -1.53 9.94 13.07
N ALA A 436 -1.61 10.93 13.95
CA ALA A 436 -1.06 12.27 13.78
C ALA A 436 -0.34 12.72 15.06
N ASP A 437 0.28 13.91 15.02
CA ASP A 437 1.00 14.53 16.14
C ASP A 437 2.11 13.64 16.73
N GLY A 438 2.73 12.79 15.90
CA GLY A 438 3.78 11.84 16.31
C GLY A 438 3.24 10.54 16.93
N GLY A 439 1.95 10.26 16.78
CA GLY A 439 1.26 9.14 17.44
C GLY A 439 0.55 9.54 18.73
N GLU A 440 0.56 10.82 19.13
CA GLU A 440 -0.24 11.30 20.27
C GLU A 440 -1.75 11.39 19.92
N THR A 441 -2.09 11.65 18.66
CA THR A 441 -3.46 11.66 18.14
C THR A 441 -3.71 10.40 17.32
N ILE A 442 -4.67 9.57 17.74
CA ILE A 442 -5.09 8.36 17.01
C ILE A 442 -6.50 8.59 16.47
N THR A 443 -6.64 8.65 15.14
CA THR A 443 -7.92 8.77 14.45
C THR A 443 -8.07 7.55 13.53
N PRO A 444 -8.93 6.58 13.85
CA PRO A 444 -9.18 5.43 12.98
C PRO A 444 -9.74 5.88 11.64
N LEU A 445 -9.28 5.25 10.56
CA LEU A 445 -9.94 5.25 9.25
C LEU A 445 -10.47 3.82 9.02
N ARG A 446 -11.77 3.69 8.74
CA ARG A 446 -12.55 2.46 8.87
C ARG A 446 -13.43 2.24 7.63
N VAL A 447 -13.76 0.99 7.31
CA VAL A 447 -14.68 0.68 6.19
C VAL A 447 -16.06 1.27 6.47
N GLY A 448 -16.60 2.02 5.50
CA GLY A 448 -17.83 2.81 5.67
C GLY A 448 -17.61 4.25 6.13
N ASP A 449 -16.39 4.67 6.46
CA ASP A 449 -16.07 6.08 6.69
C ASP A 449 -16.19 6.87 5.39
N ARG A 450 -16.77 8.07 5.48
CA ARG A 450 -16.76 9.04 4.38
C ARG A 450 -15.45 9.82 4.37
N VAL A 451 -14.96 10.09 3.17
CA VAL A 451 -13.71 10.77 2.89
C VAL A 451 -14.01 11.99 2.04
N ASP A 452 -13.73 13.18 2.57
CA ASP A 452 -13.82 14.46 1.86
C ASP A 452 -12.38 14.89 1.49
N PHE A 453 -12.08 15.19 0.22
CA PHE A 453 -10.74 15.65 -0.18
C PHE A 453 -10.56 17.14 0.12
N SER A 454 -9.47 17.49 0.82
CA SER A 454 -9.10 18.87 1.16
C SER A 454 -8.18 19.51 0.13
N ASP A 455 -7.34 18.69 -0.52
CA ASP A 455 -6.25 19.12 -1.39
C ASP A 455 -6.18 18.25 -2.66
N PRO A 456 -5.69 18.78 -3.80
CA PRO A 456 -5.44 17.99 -4.99
C PRO A 456 -4.44 16.86 -4.78
N VAL A 457 -4.65 15.77 -5.52
CA VAL A 457 -3.87 14.52 -5.51
C VAL A 457 -3.49 14.16 -6.94
N VAL A 458 -2.51 13.28 -7.16
CA VAL A 458 -2.15 12.80 -8.51
C VAL A 458 -2.82 11.46 -8.77
N LEU A 459 -3.46 11.30 -9.94
CA LEU A 459 -3.90 9.99 -10.42
C LEU A 459 -2.69 9.22 -10.96
N ASP A 460 -2.53 7.98 -10.50
CA ASP A 460 -1.32 7.18 -10.67
C ASP A 460 -1.71 5.71 -10.89
N HIS A 461 -0.90 4.96 -11.64
CA HIS A 461 -1.08 3.54 -11.86
C HIS A 461 0.23 2.82 -11.55
N ARG A 462 0.25 1.97 -10.52
CA ARG A 462 1.43 1.18 -10.15
C ARG A 462 1.07 -0.05 -9.34
N PHE A 463 1.98 -1.02 -9.33
CA PHE A 463 1.76 -2.36 -8.79
C PHE A 463 0.56 -3.10 -9.44
N GLY A 464 0.08 -2.60 -10.59
CA GLY A 464 -1.12 -3.09 -11.29
C GLY A 464 -2.47 -2.55 -10.80
N ASP A 465 -2.48 -1.49 -9.96
CA ASP A 465 -3.71 -0.88 -9.43
C ASP A 465 -3.66 0.65 -9.47
N TRP A 466 -4.78 1.24 -9.92
CA TRP A 466 -5.02 2.68 -9.98
C TRP A 466 -5.17 3.29 -8.59
N ARG A 467 -4.59 4.47 -8.41
CA ARG A 467 -4.50 5.11 -7.10
C ARG A 467 -4.40 6.62 -7.17
N LEU A 468 -4.77 7.25 -6.05
CA LEU A 468 -4.61 8.66 -5.77
C LEU A 468 -3.40 8.83 -4.85
N GLN A 469 -2.41 9.61 -5.27
CA GLN A 469 -1.21 9.93 -4.50
C GLN A 469 -1.28 11.36 -3.94
N PRO A 470 -0.99 11.62 -2.65
CA PRO A 470 -0.75 12.96 -2.15
C PRO A 470 0.43 13.62 -2.89
N THR A 471 0.46 14.94 -2.94
CA THR A 471 1.52 15.70 -3.65
C THR A 471 2.91 15.60 -3.02
N GLY A 472 3.04 14.90 -1.90
CA GLY A 472 4.30 14.45 -1.32
C GLY A 472 4.05 13.32 -0.30
N PRO A 473 5.11 12.66 0.19
CA PRO A 473 5.00 11.56 1.14
C PRO A 473 4.49 12.05 2.50
N LEU A 474 3.42 11.43 3.01
CA LEU A 474 2.86 11.74 4.33
C LEU A 474 3.69 11.08 5.44
N ASP A 475 3.53 11.59 6.67
CA ASP A 475 4.15 11.10 7.89
C ASP A 475 3.25 11.49 9.07
N GLY A 476 2.80 10.53 9.88
CA GLY A 476 1.97 10.78 11.06
C GLY A 476 2.68 11.52 12.21
N ARG A 477 3.94 11.95 12.01
CA ARG A 477 4.59 13.01 12.80
C ARG A 477 4.08 14.41 12.48
N ALA A 478 3.39 14.60 11.36
CA ALA A 478 2.71 15.85 11.03
C ALA A 478 1.49 16.10 11.94
N PRO A 479 1.04 17.36 12.08
CA PRO A 479 -0.17 17.67 12.84
C PRO A 479 -1.44 17.04 12.24
N ALA A 480 -2.46 16.84 13.05
CA ALA A 480 -3.78 16.42 12.56
C ALA A 480 -4.33 17.40 11.51
N GLY A 481 -4.86 16.88 10.39
CA GLY A 481 -5.30 17.68 9.23
C GLY A 481 -4.19 18.05 8.24
N ALA A 482 -3.08 17.29 8.20
CA ALA A 482 -2.00 17.44 7.21
C ALA A 482 -2.05 16.41 6.05
N ALA A 483 -3.07 15.53 6.03
CA ALA A 483 -3.37 14.65 4.92
C ALA A 483 -4.26 15.37 3.89
N PRO A 484 -4.30 14.96 2.60
CA PRO A 484 -5.16 15.59 1.58
C PRO A 484 -6.66 15.24 1.72
N ILE A 485 -7.05 14.63 2.85
CA ILE A 485 -8.41 14.18 3.14
C ILE A 485 -8.80 14.48 4.59
N ASP A 486 -10.04 14.90 4.77
CA ASP A 486 -10.76 14.94 6.04
C ASP A 486 -11.61 13.67 6.19
N TRP A 487 -11.60 13.08 7.38
CA TRP A 487 -12.51 12.01 7.81
C TRP A 487 -12.82 12.14 9.31
N ARG A 488 -13.64 11.24 9.86
CA ARG A 488 -14.03 11.25 11.28
C ARG A 488 -14.15 9.85 11.83
N ASP A 489 -13.75 9.65 13.09
CA ASP A 489 -13.97 8.39 13.79
C ASP A 489 -15.48 8.07 13.86
N SER A 490 -15.89 7.01 13.16
CA SER A 490 -17.27 6.52 13.08
C SER A 490 -17.61 5.44 14.12
N ARG A 491 -16.69 5.10 15.03
CA ARG A 491 -16.87 4.02 16.00
C ARG A 491 -18.19 4.15 16.79
N PRO A 492 -19.03 3.10 16.85
CA PRO A 492 -20.25 3.13 17.66
C PRO A 492 -19.92 3.29 19.16
N GLY A 493 -20.59 4.22 19.83
CA GLY A 493 -20.25 4.58 21.23
C GLY A 493 -20.72 3.59 22.30
N ASP A 494 -21.88 2.96 22.09
CA ASP A 494 -22.49 1.94 22.95
C ASP A 494 -22.93 0.73 22.09
N ALA A 495 -23.11 -0.44 22.71
CA ALA A 495 -23.69 -1.61 22.04
C ALA A 495 -25.17 -1.39 21.66
N PRO A 496 -25.64 -1.94 20.51
CA PRO A 496 -26.99 -1.73 20.00
C PRO A 496 -28.07 -2.21 20.97
N LYS A 497 -29.20 -1.50 20.99
CA LYS A 497 -30.30 -1.70 21.95
C LYS A 497 -31.49 -2.41 21.32
N VAL A 498 -31.29 -3.70 21.06
CA VAL A 498 -32.27 -4.58 20.42
C VAL A 498 -33.43 -4.90 21.38
N PRO A 499 -34.70 -4.62 21.01
CA PRO A 499 -35.85 -4.85 21.87
C PRO A 499 -36.19 -6.35 22.00
N GLY A 500 -36.79 -6.76 23.12
CA GLY A 500 -37.28 -8.13 23.31
C GLY A 500 -37.52 -8.49 24.77
N ASP A 501 -37.98 -9.72 25.02
CA ASP A 501 -37.92 -10.34 26.35
C ASP A 501 -36.51 -10.89 26.65
N VAL A 502 -35.85 -11.47 25.65
CA VAL A 502 -34.48 -11.98 25.68
C VAL A 502 -33.73 -11.54 24.42
N ARG A 503 -32.41 -11.31 24.54
CA ARG A 503 -31.48 -11.04 23.44
C ARG A 503 -30.49 -12.19 23.34
N VAL A 504 -30.35 -12.72 22.12
CA VAL A 504 -29.50 -13.86 21.77
C VAL A 504 -28.52 -13.37 20.71
N ALA A 505 -27.23 -13.49 20.97
CA ALA A 505 -26.18 -12.97 20.11
C ALA A 505 -25.23 -14.06 19.63
N THR A 506 -24.50 -13.79 18.55
CA THR A 506 -23.36 -14.61 18.07
C THR A 506 -22.10 -13.77 18.04
N PHE A 507 -20.95 -14.38 18.33
CA PHE A 507 -19.67 -13.71 18.25
C PHE A 507 -18.48 -14.68 18.06
N ASN A 508 -17.90 -14.65 16.86
CA ASN A 508 -16.58 -15.21 16.60
C ASN A 508 -15.49 -14.39 17.32
N VAL A 509 -14.74 -15.04 18.23
CA VAL A 509 -13.74 -14.40 19.11
C VAL A 509 -12.27 -14.64 18.69
N LEU A 510 -11.98 -14.75 17.38
CA LEU A 510 -10.63 -14.71 16.78
C LEU A 510 -9.59 -15.60 17.49
N ASN A 511 -9.83 -16.91 17.48
CA ASN A 511 -9.02 -17.95 18.12
C ASN A 511 -8.70 -17.66 19.60
N TYR A 512 -9.72 -17.65 20.46
CA TYR A 512 -9.53 -17.56 21.92
C TYR A 512 -8.97 -18.89 22.47
N PHE A 513 -7.64 -18.95 22.58
CA PHE A 513 -6.85 -20.12 22.98
C PHE A 513 -6.00 -19.80 24.23
N PRO A 514 -6.39 -20.26 25.43
CA PRO A 514 -5.54 -20.19 26.62
C PRO A 514 -4.37 -21.18 26.61
N SER A 515 -4.38 -22.21 25.73
CA SER A 515 -3.17 -23.00 25.46
C SER A 515 -2.21 -22.18 24.61
N LEU A 516 -1.04 -21.85 25.16
CA LEU A 516 -0.11 -20.87 24.56
C LEU A 516 0.89 -21.52 23.59
N GLY A 517 1.17 -20.83 22.47
CA GLY A 517 2.08 -21.34 21.42
C GLY A 517 3.50 -21.65 21.93
N LYS A 518 4.00 -20.93 22.94
CA LYS A 518 5.31 -21.18 23.56
C LYS A 518 5.46 -22.57 24.20
N ASP A 519 4.35 -23.16 24.64
CA ASP A 519 4.33 -24.41 25.39
C ASP A 519 4.16 -25.64 24.47
N GLU A 520 3.86 -25.43 23.18
CA GLU A 520 3.80 -26.50 22.18
C GLU A 520 5.19 -26.73 21.52
N PRO A 521 5.79 -27.94 21.66
CA PRO A 521 7.14 -28.20 21.18
C PRO A 521 7.33 -27.99 19.67
N GLY A 522 8.13 -26.99 19.31
CA GLY A 522 8.47 -26.66 17.92
C GLY A 522 7.57 -25.60 17.27
N CYS A 523 6.59 -25.06 18.00
CA CYS A 523 5.83 -23.92 17.53
C CYS A 523 6.72 -22.70 17.26
N ARG A 524 6.29 -21.85 16.33
CA ARG A 524 6.94 -20.57 16.02
C ARG A 524 5.98 -19.44 16.39
N ALA A 525 6.49 -18.22 16.36
CA ALA A 525 5.68 -17.02 16.54
C ALA A 525 5.72 -16.15 15.28
N TYR A 526 4.64 -15.41 15.03
CA TYR A 526 4.77 -14.07 14.45
C TYR A 526 5.33 -13.13 15.52
N ARG A 527 6.05 -12.09 15.13
CA ARG A 527 6.79 -11.21 16.05
C ARG A 527 6.59 -9.75 15.68
N ASP A 528 6.61 -8.90 16.70
CA ASP A 528 6.59 -7.44 16.56
C ASP A 528 7.96 -6.89 16.11
N ARG A 529 8.09 -5.55 16.02
CA ARG A 529 9.33 -4.90 15.54
C ARG A 529 10.52 -5.04 16.51
N GLU A 530 10.26 -5.24 17.80
CA GLU A 530 11.29 -5.50 18.82
C GLU A 530 11.70 -6.98 18.87
N GLY A 531 10.90 -7.85 18.27
CA GLY A 531 11.11 -9.29 18.22
C GLY A 531 10.34 -10.06 19.31
N ASN A 532 9.46 -9.42 20.07
CA ASN A 532 8.56 -10.12 21.01
C ASN A 532 7.56 -10.98 20.22
N PRO A 533 7.23 -12.20 20.67
CA PRO A 533 6.26 -13.04 20.00
C PRO A 533 4.82 -12.54 20.24
N GLN A 534 3.96 -12.63 19.22
CA GLN A 534 2.55 -12.24 19.33
C GLN A 534 1.64 -13.46 19.16
N THR A 535 1.46 -13.98 17.93
CA THR A 535 0.58 -15.14 17.65
C THR A 535 1.35 -16.40 17.28
N ALA A 536 0.75 -17.55 17.59
CA ALA A 536 1.25 -18.88 17.31
C ALA A 536 1.33 -19.16 15.79
N ARG A 537 2.30 -19.99 15.39
CA ARG A 537 2.55 -20.26 13.97
C ARG A 537 3.16 -21.64 13.73
N GLY A 538 2.49 -22.43 12.89
CA GLY A 538 2.99 -23.74 12.43
C GLY A 538 2.96 -24.83 13.51
N CYS A 539 2.00 -24.74 14.42
CA CYS A 539 1.70 -25.70 15.47
C CYS A 539 0.17 -25.87 15.60
N ARG A 540 -0.32 -26.58 16.62
CA ARG A 540 -1.76 -26.87 16.81
C ARG A 540 -2.50 -25.76 17.56
N VAL A 541 -1.82 -25.04 18.45
CA VAL A 541 -2.32 -23.76 19.00
C VAL A 541 -2.49 -22.74 17.86
N ARG A 542 -3.63 -22.04 17.85
CA ARG A 542 -4.00 -21.08 16.78
C ARG A 542 -4.04 -19.61 17.23
N GLY A 543 -4.16 -19.34 18.54
CA GLY A 543 -4.21 -17.99 19.10
C GLY A 543 -2.85 -17.40 19.50
N ALA A 544 -2.79 -16.81 20.69
CA ALA A 544 -1.60 -16.17 21.24
C ALA A 544 -0.39 -17.11 21.45
N PHE A 545 0.82 -16.55 21.38
CA PHE A 545 2.06 -17.29 21.63
C PHE A 545 2.45 -17.34 23.12
N ASP A 546 2.21 -16.28 23.89
CA ASP A 546 2.50 -16.22 25.33
C ASP A 546 1.45 -15.43 26.13
N GLU A 547 1.63 -15.34 27.45
CA GLU A 547 0.68 -14.67 28.37
C GLU A 547 0.48 -13.19 28.06
N ALA A 548 1.47 -12.49 27.50
CA ALA A 548 1.36 -11.05 27.23
C ALA A 548 0.48 -10.80 26.00
N ALA A 549 0.69 -11.59 24.95
CA ALA A 549 -0.17 -11.57 23.77
C ALA A 549 -1.59 -12.09 24.09
N PHE A 550 -1.72 -13.11 24.95
CA PHE A 550 -3.02 -13.64 25.37
C PHE A 550 -3.80 -12.65 26.24
N ALA A 551 -3.14 -11.94 27.16
CA ALA A 551 -3.77 -10.86 27.93
C ALA A 551 -4.28 -9.74 27.02
N ALA A 552 -3.47 -9.33 26.03
CA ALA A 552 -3.83 -8.31 25.03
C ALA A 552 -4.98 -8.75 24.10
N GLN A 553 -5.15 -10.05 23.85
CA GLN A 553 -6.31 -10.61 23.16
C GLN A 553 -7.54 -10.60 24.09
N GLN A 554 -7.39 -11.13 25.31
CA GLN A 554 -8.47 -11.32 26.26
C GLN A 554 -9.11 -10.01 26.70
N GLU A 555 -8.34 -8.96 26.97
CA GLU A 555 -8.90 -7.68 27.45
C GLU A 555 -9.87 -7.06 26.43
N LYS A 556 -9.62 -7.24 25.12
CA LYS A 556 -10.51 -6.76 24.05
C LYS A 556 -11.79 -7.58 23.94
N ILE A 557 -11.68 -8.90 23.97
CA ILE A 557 -12.83 -9.83 23.93
C ILE A 557 -13.72 -9.66 25.16
N VAL A 558 -13.12 -9.52 26.35
CA VAL A 558 -13.82 -9.26 27.62
C VAL A 558 -14.50 -7.88 27.60
N ALA A 559 -13.84 -6.84 27.06
CA ALA A 559 -14.45 -5.52 26.90
C ALA A 559 -15.66 -5.53 25.96
N ALA A 560 -15.58 -6.26 24.83
CA ALA A 560 -16.69 -6.43 23.90
C ALA A 560 -17.86 -7.19 24.55
N LEU A 561 -17.61 -8.39 25.08
CA LEU A 561 -18.65 -9.25 25.67
C LEU A 561 -19.32 -8.63 26.90
N ASN A 562 -18.60 -7.96 27.80
CA ASN A 562 -19.22 -7.29 28.95
C ASN A 562 -20.01 -6.02 28.59
N LYS A 563 -19.81 -5.45 27.39
CA LYS A 563 -20.61 -4.34 26.83
C LYS A 563 -21.81 -4.82 26.00
N LEU A 564 -21.73 -6.02 25.42
CA LEU A 564 -22.76 -6.60 24.56
C LEU A 564 -24.08 -6.79 25.32
N ASP A 565 -25.17 -6.25 24.78
CA ASP A 565 -26.48 -6.23 25.44
C ASP A 565 -27.27 -7.51 25.15
N ALA A 566 -26.73 -8.65 25.60
CA ALA A 566 -27.26 -9.99 25.33
C ALA A 566 -27.31 -10.86 26.61
N GLU A 567 -28.36 -11.68 26.74
CA GLU A 567 -28.48 -12.67 27.81
C GLU A 567 -27.96 -14.07 27.43
N VAL A 568 -27.81 -14.36 26.13
CA VAL A 568 -27.15 -15.55 25.60
C VAL A 568 -26.22 -15.11 24.47
N VAL A 569 -24.99 -15.64 24.45
CA VAL A 569 -24.04 -15.44 23.36
C VAL A 569 -23.52 -16.80 22.88
N ALA A 570 -23.79 -17.14 21.62
CA ALA A 570 -23.09 -18.17 20.87
C ALA A 570 -21.65 -17.71 20.59
N LEU A 571 -20.68 -18.60 20.81
CA LEU A 571 -19.26 -18.29 20.64
C LEU A 571 -18.60 -19.28 19.68
N GLU A 572 -18.06 -18.72 18.61
CA GLU A 572 -17.24 -19.38 17.61
C GLU A 572 -15.74 -19.13 17.91
N GLU A 573 -14.82 -19.88 17.27
CA GLU A 573 -13.37 -19.74 17.47
C GLU A 573 -12.84 -19.95 18.92
N VAL A 574 -13.57 -20.68 19.77
CA VAL A 574 -13.12 -21.07 21.12
C VAL A 574 -12.27 -22.36 21.06
N GLU A 575 -11.17 -22.41 21.81
CA GLU A 575 -10.31 -23.60 21.87
C GLU A 575 -11.03 -24.87 22.35
N ASN A 576 -10.82 -25.97 21.63
CA ASN A 576 -11.13 -27.32 22.09
C ASN A 576 -9.92 -27.92 22.82
N THR A 577 -9.78 -27.61 24.10
CA THR A 577 -8.64 -28.06 24.93
C THR A 577 -8.59 -29.60 25.04
N ALA A 578 -9.71 -30.30 24.88
CA ALA A 578 -9.73 -31.76 24.80
C ALA A 578 -9.06 -32.28 23.53
N SER A 579 -9.34 -31.67 22.36
CA SER A 579 -8.65 -31.99 21.10
C SER A 579 -7.15 -31.73 21.21
N LEU A 580 -6.73 -30.60 21.79
CA LEU A 580 -5.30 -30.31 22.01
C LEU A 580 -4.60 -31.31 22.94
N THR A 581 -5.23 -31.66 24.07
CA THR A 581 -4.57 -32.40 25.17
C THR A 581 -4.80 -33.91 25.15
N GLY A 582 -5.84 -34.39 24.46
CA GLY A 582 -6.28 -35.78 24.47
C GLY A 582 -7.13 -36.17 25.68
N ASP A 583 -7.55 -35.21 26.52
CA ASP A 583 -8.42 -35.45 27.68
C ASP A 583 -9.80 -34.79 27.50
N ALA A 584 -10.82 -35.60 27.25
CA ALA A 584 -12.20 -35.17 27.07
C ALA A 584 -12.76 -34.39 28.28
N ALA A 585 -12.25 -34.61 29.50
CA ALA A 585 -12.69 -33.88 30.69
C ALA A 585 -12.30 -32.39 30.65
N ARG A 586 -11.39 -31.99 29.74
CA ARG A 586 -10.87 -30.62 29.60
C ARG A 586 -11.59 -29.80 28.53
N ARG A 587 -12.60 -30.34 27.84
CA ARG A 587 -13.27 -29.68 26.68
C ARG A 587 -13.86 -28.30 26.98
N ASP A 588 -14.24 -28.04 28.23
CA ASP A 588 -14.82 -26.76 28.67
C ASP A 588 -13.80 -25.76 29.24
N GLU A 589 -12.51 -26.10 29.36
CA GLU A 589 -11.53 -25.26 30.08
C GLU A 589 -11.39 -23.84 29.51
N ALA A 590 -11.34 -23.68 28.18
CA ALA A 590 -11.26 -22.36 27.56
C ALA A 590 -12.54 -21.52 27.77
N LEU A 591 -13.71 -22.15 27.78
CA LEU A 591 -14.99 -21.48 27.99
C LEU A 591 -15.16 -21.06 29.46
N ALA A 592 -14.73 -21.91 30.40
CA ALA A 592 -14.66 -21.58 31.83
C ALA A 592 -13.67 -20.43 32.10
N HIS A 593 -12.48 -20.46 31.48
CA HIS A 593 -11.49 -19.40 31.62
C HIS A 593 -12.00 -18.04 31.10
N LEU A 594 -12.74 -18.04 29.98
CA LEU A 594 -13.38 -16.82 29.47
C LEU A 594 -14.44 -16.29 30.47
N VAL A 595 -15.28 -17.15 31.04
CA VAL A 595 -16.29 -16.75 32.04
C VAL A 595 -15.66 -16.22 33.32
N ASP A 596 -14.59 -16.86 33.82
CA ASP A 596 -13.83 -16.35 34.98
C ASP A 596 -13.27 -14.94 34.70
N ALA A 597 -12.69 -14.71 33.51
CA ALA A 597 -12.17 -13.40 33.11
C ALA A 597 -13.28 -12.33 32.91
N LEU A 598 -14.42 -12.70 32.34
CA LEU A 598 -15.59 -11.82 32.21
C LEU A 598 -16.11 -11.39 33.59
N ASN A 599 -16.19 -12.32 34.54
CA ASN A 599 -16.66 -12.09 35.90
C ASN A 599 -15.65 -11.32 36.76
N GLU A 600 -14.33 -11.54 36.59
CA GLU A 600 -13.31 -10.70 37.23
C GLU A 600 -13.36 -9.24 36.75
N ALA A 601 -13.70 -9.03 35.47
CA ALA A 601 -13.96 -7.72 34.89
C ALA A 601 -15.33 -7.11 35.27
N GLY A 602 -16.08 -7.70 36.20
CA GLY A 602 -17.36 -7.19 36.70
C GLY A 602 -18.59 -7.60 35.89
N GLY A 603 -18.45 -8.61 35.02
CA GLY A 603 -19.58 -9.32 34.42
C GLY A 603 -20.33 -10.20 35.42
N GLU A 604 -21.47 -10.73 34.97
CA GLU A 604 -22.24 -11.75 35.68
C GLU A 604 -22.68 -12.79 34.65
N TRP A 605 -21.82 -13.78 34.41
CA TRP A 605 -21.95 -14.81 33.37
C TRP A 605 -21.74 -16.22 33.93
N ASP A 606 -22.36 -17.19 33.27
CA ASP A 606 -22.05 -18.62 33.36
C ASP A 606 -21.97 -19.22 31.94
N TYR A 607 -21.50 -20.46 31.80
CA TYR A 607 -21.38 -21.13 30.50
C TYR A 607 -22.23 -22.40 30.41
N VAL A 608 -22.61 -22.77 29.18
CA VAL A 608 -23.28 -24.05 28.90
C VAL A 608 -22.24 -25.17 28.89
N PRO A 609 -22.34 -26.18 29.79
CA PRO A 609 -21.40 -27.29 29.81
C PRO A 609 -21.46 -28.15 28.55
N SER A 610 -20.35 -28.82 28.25
CA SER A 610 -20.33 -29.88 27.23
C SER A 610 -21.30 -31.02 27.58
N PRO A 611 -21.94 -31.66 26.58
CA PRO A 611 -22.77 -32.84 26.81
C PRO A 611 -21.91 -34.05 27.16
N LYS A 612 -22.53 -35.10 27.71
CA LYS A 612 -21.83 -36.37 27.98
C LYS A 612 -21.43 -37.12 26.71
N ASP A 613 -22.27 -37.03 25.68
CA ASP A 613 -22.05 -37.68 24.39
C ASP A 613 -21.33 -36.68 23.47
N LEU A 614 -20.02 -36.91 23.27
CA LEU A 614 -19.15 -36.09 22.44
C LEU A 614 -18.83 -36.80 21.10
N PRO A 615 -18.63 -36.06 19.99
CA PRO A 615 -18.13 -36.64 18.74
C PRO A 615 -16.77 -37.34 18.94
N ALA A 616 -16.50 -38.34 18.09
CA ALA A 616 -15.20 -39.02 18.09
C ALA A 616 -14.08 -38.18 17.47
N ASP A 617 -14.42 -37.32 16.50
CA ASP A 617 -13.51 -36.47 15.74
C ASP A 617 -14.01 -35.01 15.78
N GLU A 618 -13.31 -34.15 16.53
CA GLU A 618 -13.56 -32.71 16.62
C GLU A 618 -12.32 -31.91 16.21
N ASP A 619 -12.51 -30.71 15.63
CA ASP A 619 -11.41 -29.77 15.39
C ASP A 619 -10.80 -29.26 16.72
N THR A 620 -9.62 -28.63 16.64
CA THR A 620 -9.02 -27.91 17.78
C THR A 620 -9.78 -26.64 18.15
N ILE A 621 -10.78 -26.25 17.36
CA ILE A 621 -11.79 -25.23 17.65
C ILE A 621 -13.13 -25.91 17.93
N ARG A 622 -13.88 -25.36 18.89
CA ARG A 622 -15.25 -25.76 19.23
C ARG A 622 -16.16 -24.55 19.27
N LEU A 623 -17.46 -24.83 19.39
CA LEU A 623 -18.50 -23.85 19.68
C LEU A 623 -18.85 -23.86 21.17
N GLY A 624 -19.36 -22.74 21.69
CA GLY A 624 -19.82 -22.60 23.07
C GLY A 624 -21.01 -21.67 23.20
N PHE A 625 -21.58 -21.62 24.40
CA PHE A 625 -22.52 -20.58 24.80
C PHE A 625 -22.11 -20.04 26.17
N ILE A 626 -22.16 -18.72 26.33
CA ILE A 626 -22.21 -18.06 27.63
C ILE A 626 -23.59 -17.42 27.82
N TYR A 627 -24.03 -17.28 29.06
CA TYR A 627 -25.36 -16.75 29.38
C TYR A 627 -25.39 -15.97 30.70
N ARG A 628 -26.42 -15.12 30.85
CA ARG A 628 -26.72 -14.34 32.06
C ARG A 628 -27.63 -15.15 32.99
N PRO A 629 -27.12 -15.67 34.13
CA PRO A 629 -27.82 -16.68 34.94
C PRO A 629 -28.97 -16.14 35.81
N ASP A 630 -29.15 -14.82 35.86
CA ASP A 630 -30.31 -14.17 36.46
C ASP A 630 -31.51 -14.06 35.50
N ALA A 631 -31.24 -14.05 34.19
CA ALA A 631 -32.21 -13.78 33.13
C ALA A 631 -32.62 -15.01 32.31
N VAL A 632 -31.76 -16.02 32.17
CA VAL A 632 -32.05 -17.32 31.53
C VAL A 632 -31.32 -18.47 32.23
N ALA A 633 -31.78 -19.71 32.03
CA ALA A 633 -31.09 -20.92 32.46
C ALA A 633 -31.14 -22.01 31.36
N PRO A 634 -30.06 -22.81 31.17
CA PRO A 634 -30.08 -23.97 30.28
C PRO A 634 -31.11 -25.03 30.72
N SER A 635 -31.97 -25.45 29.79
CA SER A 635 -32.92 -26.54 29.97
C SER A 635 -32.30 -27.85 29.46
N GLY A 636 -31.99 -28.77 30.36
CA GLY A 636 -31.36 -30.05 30.02
C GLY A 636 -29.86 -29.96 29.70
N GLU A 637 -29.36 -30.96 28.98
CA GLU A 637 -28.00 -30.97 28.42
C GLU A 637 -28.01 -30.44 26.99
N SER A 638 -26.91 -29.78 26.60
CA SER A 638 -26.66 -29.34 25.22
C SER A 638 -26.59 -30.52 24.25
N ARG A 639 -26.63 -30.25 22.94
CA ARG A 639 -26.52 -31.27 21.88
C ARG A 639 -25.53 -30.82 20.82
N ILE A 640 -24.53 -31.66 20.54
CA ILE A 640 -23.63 -31.47 19.41
C ILE A 640 -24.22 -32.24 18.22
N LEU A 641 -24.47 -31.55 17.11
CA LEU A 641 -25.17 -32.10 15.94
C LEU A 641 -24.14 -32.74 15.00
N ASP A 642 -23.80 -34.00 15.28
CA ASP A 642 -22.66 -34.72 14.67
C ASP A 642 -23.00 -35.34 13.30
N HIS A 643 -23.49 -34.51 12.37
CA HIS A 643 -23.76 -34.93 11.00
C HIS A 643 -22.45 -35.23 10.22
N PRO A 644 -22.39 -36.26 9.35
CA PRO A 644 -21.20 -36.57 8.53
C PRO A 644 -20.63 -35.42 7.69
N ALA A 645 -21.41 -34.37 7.39
CA ALA A 645 -20.94 -33.19 6.64
C ALA A 645 -19.92 -32.32 7.39
N PHE A 646 -19.84 -32.42 8.72
CA PHE A 646 -18.91 -31.64 9.55
C PHE A 646 -17.63 -32.42 9.91
N ARG A 647 -17.74 -33.74 10.11
CA ARG A 647 -16.66 -34.59 10.68
C ARG A 647 -15.34 -34.50 9.91
N GLY A 648 -14.32 -33.90 10.54
CA GLY A 648 -13.00 -33.71 9.94
C GLY A 648 -12.93 -32.61 8.86
N VAL A 649 -13.93 -31.73 8.80
CA VAL A 649 -14.11 -30.70 7.74
C VAL A 649 -14.39 -29.32 8.33
N ALA A 650 -15.29 -29.25 9.32
CA ALA A 650 -15.70 -28.03 10.02
C ALA A 650 -16.08 -28.38 11.48
N ARG A 651 -16.64 -27.42 12.22
CA ARG A 651 -17.03 -27.61 13.63
C ARG A 651 -18.48 -28.11 13.65
N GLN A 652 -18.76 -29.20 14.37
CA GLN A 652 -20.14 -29.64 14.58
C GLN A 652 -20.96 -28.53 15.28
N PRO A 653 -22.18 -28.21 14.80
CA PRO A 653 -23.07 -27.24 15.45
C PRO A 653 -23.41 -27.64 16.90
N LEU A 654 -23.63 -26.64 17.76
CA LEU A 654 -23.98 -26.82 19.17
C LEU A 654 -25.34 -26.20 19.46
N ALA A 655 -26.30 -27.01 19.87
CA ALA A 655 -27.65 -26.58 20.24
C ALA A 655 -27.85 -26.62 21.76
N GLN A 656 -28.54 -25.61 22.30
CA GLN A 656 -28.99 -25.56 23.69
C GLN A 656 -30.39 -24.95 23.79
N GLU A 657 -31.26 -25.61 24.56
CA GLU A 657 -32.54 -25.04 24.97
C GLU A 657 -32.35 -24.14 26.21
N PHE A 658 -32.96 -22.95 26.21
CA PHE A 658 -32.94 -22.01 27.33
C PHE A 658 -34.35 -21.75 27.86
N GLU A 659 -34.49 -21.61 29.17
CA GLU A 659 -35.72 -21.25 29.87
C GLU A 659 -35.56 -19.90 30.59
N LEU A 660 -36.51 -18.99 30.38
CA LEU A 660 -36.60 -17.71 31.10
C LEU A 660 -37.29 -17.91 32.46
N PRO A 661 -37.07 -17.04 33.46
CA PRO A 661 -37.82 -17.03 34.73
C PRO A 661 -39.36 -16.91 34.61
N SER A 662 -39.90 -16.67 33.41
CA SER A 662 -41.34 -16.75 33.10
C SER A 662 -41.86 -18.17 32.81
N GLY A 663 -40.98 -19.14 32.58
CA GLY A 663 -41.30 -20.46 32.04
C GLY A 663 -41.41 -20.50 30.50
N ASN A 664 -41.05 -19.42 29.80
CA ASN A 664 -40.93 -19.42 28.34
C ASN A 664 -39.61 -20.11 27.94
N ARG A 665 -39.64 -20.92 26.89
CA ARG A 665 -38.49 -21.72 26.40
C ARG A 665 -38.21 -21.42 24.93
N PHE A 666 -36.95 -21.49 24.53
CA PHE A 666 -36.47 -21.36 23.15
C PHE A 666 -35.18 -22.16 22.95
N VAL A 667 -34.79 -22.44 21.72
CA VAL A 667 -33.53 -23.12 21.37
C VAL A 667 -32.62 -22.16 20.61
N ALA A 668 -31.36 -22.12 21.01
CA ALA A 668 -30.29 -21.45 20.27
C ALA A 668 -29.35 -22.52 19.69
N VAL A 669 -28.90 -22.33 18.44
CA VAL A 669 -27.99 -23.25 17.74
C VAL A 669 -26.81 -22.48 17.16
N ALA A 670 -25.64 -22.60 17.80
CA ALA A 670 -24.38 -22.04 17.35
C ALA A 670 -23.82 -22.87 16.18
N ASN A 671 -23.21 -22.22 15.18
CA ASN A 671 -22.58 -22.89 14.04
C ASN A 671 -21.29 -22.18 13.58
N HIS A 672 -20.37 -22.94 12.99
CA HIS A 672 -19.23 -22.38 12.23
C HIS A 672 -18.88 -23.33 11.07
N PHE A 673 -19.30 -22.96 9.87
CA PHE A 673 -19.22 -23.80 8.65
C PHE A 673 -17.81 -23.84 8.03
N LYS A 674 -17.63 -24.60 6.93
CA LYS A 674 -16.33 -24.69 6.26
C LYS A 674 -15.95 -23.37 5.58
N SER A 675 -14.82 -22.79 6.00
CA SER A 675 -14.36 -21.49 5.49
C SER A 675 -14.06 -21.42 3.98
N LYS A 676 -14.33 -20.25 3.37
CA LYS A 676 -14.10 -19.97 1.94
C LYS A 676 -12.62 -20.03 1.49
N GLY A 677 -11.67 -19.83 2.41
CA GLY A 677 -10.25 -19.64 2.10
C GLY A 677 -9.39 -20.90 1.84
N SER A 678 -9.92 -22.12 2.02
CA SER A 678 -9.12 -23.35 1.81
C SER A 678 -9.95 -24.51 1.26
N VAL A 679 -9.60 -25.01 0.08
CA VAL A 679 -10.32 -26.09 -0.63
C VAL A 679 -10.28 -27.40 0.16
N VAL A 680 -11.44 -28.03 0.34
CA VAL A 680 -11.60 -29.41 0.81
C VAL A 680 -12.38 -30.24 -0.21
N PHE A 681 -12.11 -31.54 -0.26
CA PHE A 681 -12.69 -32.51 -1.21
C PHE A 681 -12.57 -32.18 -2.73
N GLY A 682 -11.91 -31.09 -3.10
CA GLY A 682 -11.86 -30.60 -4.49
C GLY A 682 -13.03 -29.69 -4.87
N ASP A 683 -13.76 -29.14 -3.89
CA ASP A 683 -14.81 -28.14 -4.11
C ASP A 683 -14.18 -26.74 -4.28
N GLU A 684 -13.46 -26.58 -5.39
CA GLU A 684 -12.78 -25.34 -5.82
C GLU A 684 -13.80 -24.25 -6.20
N ASP A 685 -13.37 -22.98 -6.14
CA ASP A 685 -14.16 -21.85 -6.65
C ASP A 685 -14.60 -22.07 -8.11
N ARG A 686 -15.87 -21.77 -8.37
CA ARG A 686 -16.56 -22.00 -9.64
C ARG A 686 -16.67 -20.74 -10.49
N GLY A 687 -16.28 -19.59 -9.93
CA GLY A 687 -16.49 -18.28 -10.54
C GLY A 687 -17.97 -17.86 -10.54
N ASP A 688 -18.79 -18.42 -9.64
CA ASP A 688 -20.21 -18.10 -9.46
C ASP A 688 -20.47 -17.00 -8.41
N GLY A 689 -19.40 -16.52 -7.76
CA GLY A 689 -19.42 -15.56 -6.65
C GLY A 689 -19.27 -16.19 -5.26
N GLN A 690 -19.38 -17.51 -5.12
CA GLN A 690 -19.42 -18.15 -3.80
C GLN A 690 -18.03 -18.42 -3.18
N ALA A 691 -16.95 -18.27 -3.94
CA ALA A 691 -15.60 -18.74 -3.60
C ALA A 691 -15.58 -20.27 -3.32
N ASN A 692 -14.52 -20.78 -2.68
CA ASN A 692 -14.37 -22.23 -2.48
C ASN A 692 -15.41 -22.82 -1.51
N ASN A 693 -15.54 -24.15 -1.57
CA ASN A 693 -16.37 -24.99 -0.71
C ASN A 693 -17.88 -24.69 -0.69
N PRO A 694 -18.54 -24.22 -1.77
CA PRO A 694 -19.97 -23.91 -1.73
C PRO A 694 -20.83 -25.15 -1.46
N ALA A 695 -20.62 -26.26 -2.17
CA ALA A 695 -21.42 -27.48 -1.96
C ALA A 695 -21.08 -28.18 -0.64
N VAL A 696 -19.85 -28.03 -0.13
CA VAL A 696 -19.50 -28.50 1.22
C VAL A 696 -20.28 -27.71 2.29
N ARG A 697 -20.43 -26.39 2.13
CA ARG A 697 -21.28 -25.57 2.99
C ARG A 697 -22.78 -25.88 2.81
N THR A 698 -23.25 -26.16 1.59
CA THR A 698 -24.64 -26.61 1.34
C THR A 698 -24.94 -27.92 2.06
N ALA A 699 -24.05 -28.91 1.98
CA ALA A 699 -24.20 -30.18 2.71
C ALA A 699 -24.15 -30.02 4.24
N GLN A 700 -23.53 -28.94 4.74
CA GLN A 700 -23.53 -28.57 6.16
C GLN A 700 -24.85 -27.89 6.56
N ALA A 701 -25.44 -27.06 5.70
CA ALA A 701 -26.79 -26.53 5.87
C ALA A 701 -27.87 -27.63 5.86
N GLU A 702 -27.85 -28.49 4.84
CA GLU A 702 -28.76 -29.64 4.74
C GLU A 702 -28.63 -30.57 5.96
N GLY A 703 -27.39 -30.87 6.38
CA GLY A 703 -27.11 -31.69 7.56
C GLY A 703 -27.53 -31.06 8.89
N LEU A 704 -27.43 -29.74 9.03
CA LEU A 704 -27.93 -29.00 10.19
C LEU A 704 -29.46 -29.11 10.29
N ALA A 705 -30.17 -28.96 9.17
CA ALA A 705 -31.61 -29.15 9.13
C ALA A 705 -32.02 -30.61 9.42
N ASP A 706 -31.32 -31.59 8.85
CA ASP A 706 -31.58 -33.02 9.10
C ASP A 706 -31.44 -33.41 10.58
N GLU A 707 -30.39 -32.95 11.26
CA GLU A 707 -30.18 -33.22 12.69
C GLU A 707 -31.22 -32.50 13.58
N LEU A 708 -31.73 -31.33 13.18
CA LEU A 708 -32.76 -30.60 13.92
C LEU A 708 -34.16 -31.18 13.72
N GLU A 709 -34.53 -31.58 12.50
CA GLU A 709 -35.79 -32.28 12.21
C GLU A 709 -35.89 -33.64 12.91
N ALA A 710 -34.75 -34.26 13.25
CA ALA A 710 -34.70 -35.49 14.04
C ALA A 710 -35.02 -35.30 15.54
N ILE A 711 -35.19 -34.06 16.03
CA ILE A 711 -35.38 -33.75 17.46
C ILE A 711 -36.86 -33.42 17.74
N ASP A 712 -37.66 -34.48 17.93
CA ASP A 712 -39.08 -34.44 18.34
C ASP A 712 -39.38 -33.47 19.52
N GLU A 713 -38.41 -33.28 20.42
CA GLU A 713 -38.55 -32.47 21.63
C GLU A 713 -38.60 -30.95 21.37
N TRP A 714 -38.06 -30.50 20.23
CA TRP A 714 -37.91 -29.08 19.90
C TRP A 714 -38.84 -28.61 18.78
N GLY A 715 -39.58 -29.52 18.12
CA GLY A 715 -40.38 -29.23 16.93
C GLY A 715 -41.56 -28.27 17.09
N GLU A 716 -41.88 -27.81 18.30
CA GLU A 716 -42.91 -26.79 18.60
C GLU A 716 -42.32 -25.55 19.32
N LEU A 717 -40.98 -25.47 19.44
CA LEU A 717 -40.28 -24.38 20.11
C LEU A 717 -39.78 -23.33 19.12
N PRO A 718 -39.65 -22.06 19.55
CA PRO A 718 -38.84 -21.07 18.85
C PRO A 718 -37.39 -21.56 18.75
N VAL A 719 -36.88 -21.73 17.53
CA VAL A 719 -35.48 -22.08 17.24
C VAL A 719 -34.81 -20.92 16.52
N VAL A 720 -33.63 -20.51 17.00
CA VAL A 720 -32.73 -19.57 16.34
C VAL A 720 -31.43 -20.31 15.98
N LEU A 721 -31.09 -20.32 14.70
CA LEU A 721 -29.76 -20.66 14.20
C LEU A 721 -28.94 -19.38 14.15
N LEU A 722 -27.70 -19.42 14.64
CA LEU A 722 -26.80 -18.27 14.69
C LEU A 722 -25.33 -18.72 14.61
N GLY A 723 -24.44 -17.86 14.14
CA GLY A 723 -23.03 -18.21 13.94
C GLY A 723 -22.50 -17.88 12.55
N ASP A 724 -21.23 -18.18 12.34
CA ASP A 724 -20.50 -17.98 11.09
C ASP A 724 -20.81 -19.08 10.08
N PHE A 725 -21.81 -18.83 9.22
CA PHE A 725 -22.19 -19.73 8.13
C PHE A 725 -21.16 -19.73 6.99
N ASN A 726 -20.11 -18.89 7.05
CA ASN A 726 -19.11 -18.68 5.99
C ASN A 726 -19.74 -18.51 4.60
N SER A 727 -20.92 -17.91 4.54
CA SER A 727 -21.78 -17.82 3.35
C SER A 727 -22.53 -16.48 3.36
N TYR A 728 -22.54 -15.77 2.24
CA TYR A 728 -23.27 -14.51 2.11
C TYR A 728 -24.78 -14.74 1.88
N ALA A 729 -25.59 -13.70 2.12
CA ALA A 729 -27.06 -13.76 2.25
C ALA A 729 -27.82 -14.51 1.13
N LYS A 730 -27.31 -14.56 -0.10
CA LYS A 730 -27.96 -15.20 -1.26
C LYS A 730 -27.26 -16.48 -1.75
N GLU A 731 -26.28 -16.99 -1.02
CA GLU A 731 -25.54 -18.21 -1.36
C GLU A 731 -26.31 -19.50 -1.07
N ASP A 732 -25.97 -20.57 -1.80
CA ASP A 732 -26.63 -21.87 -1.73
C ASP A 732 -26.80 -22.44 -0.31
N PRO A 733 -25.87 -22.26 0.65
CA PRO A 733 -26.01 -22.79 2.00
C PRO A 733 -27.15 -22.15 2.81
N LEU A 734 -27.38 -20.84 2.69
CA LEU A 734 -28.48 -20.18 3.40
C LEU A 734 -29.82 -20.51 2.74
N ARG A 735 -29.83 -20.52 1.40
CA ARG A 735 -31.00 -20.94 0.60
C ARG A 735 -31.43 -22.39 0.88
N ALA A 736 -30.50 -23.26 1.24
CA ALA A 736 -30.81 -24.62 1.68
C ALA A 736 -31.52 -24.65 3.04
N LEU A 737 -31.21 -23.74 3.97
CA LEU A 737 -31.95 -23.58 5.22
C LEU A 737 -33.33 -22.94 5.00
N GLU A 738 -33.42 -21.95 4.11
CA GLU A 738 -34.71 -21.37 3.67
C GLU A 738 -35.64 -22.42 3.07
N GLY A 739 -35.09 -23.30 2.22
CA GLY A 739 -35.79 -24.46 1.66
C GLY A 739 -36.24 -25.51 2.70
N ARG A 740 -35.78 -25.40 3.96
CA ARG A 740 -36.16 -26.24 5.10
C ARG A 740 -37.02 -25.49 6.14
N GLY A 741 -37.52 -24.30 5.82
CA GLY A 741 -38.48 -23.57 6.66
C GLY A 741 -37.86 -22.67 7.72
N PHE A 742 -36.59 -22.29 7.56
CA PHE A 742 -35.99 -21.20 8.32
C PHE A 742 -36.10 -19.87 7.56
N GLU A 743 -36.28 -18.77 8.27
CA GLU A 743 -36.36 -17.41 7.72
C GLU A 743 -35.06 -16.65 8.08
N LEU A 744 -34.37 -16.10 7.07
CA LEU A 744 -33.16 -15.31 7.25
C LEU A 744 -33.52 -13.89 7.73
N LEU A 745 -32.97 -13.46 8.87
CA LEU A 745 -33.39 -12.20 9.52
C LEU A 745 -32.73 -10.93 8.96
N ASP A 746 -31.63 -11.04 8.23
CA ASP A 746 -31.06 -9.96 7.43
C ASP A 746 -30.71 -10.49 6.04
N GLU A 747 -31.42 -10.00 5.02
CA GLU A 747 -31.19 -10.34 3.61
C GLU A 747 -29.95 -9.66 3.01
N GLY A 748 -29.17 -8.92 3.81
CA GLY A 748 -27.91 -8.29 3.42
C GLY A 748 -27.90 -6.77 3.55
N GLU A 749 -28.75 -6.16 4.37
CA GLU A 749 -28.70 -4.72 4.65
C GLU A 749 -27.46 -4.36 5.48
N GLN A 750 -27.15 -5.13 6.53
CA GLN A 750 -25.96 -4.94 7.37
C GLN A 750 -24.77 -5.77 6.87
N PHE A 751 -23.64 -5.71 7.57
CA PHE A 751 -22.47 -6.54 7.31
C PHE A 751 -21.73 -6.86 8.61
N SER A 752 -21.08 -8.03 8.66
CA SER A 752 -20.27 -8.49 9.80
C SER A 752 -18.83 -8.82 9.42
N TYR A 753 -18.50 -8.78 8.12
CA TYR A 753 -17.21 -9.14 7.58
C TYR A 753 -16.85 -8.27 6.35
N VAL A 754 -15.55 -8.10 6.10
CA VAL A 754 -15.02 -7.43 4.91
C VAL A 754 -13.96 -8.31 4.27
N PHE A 755 -14.08 -8.54 2.96
CA PHE A 755 -13.16 -9.38 2.20
C PHE A 755 -12.92 -8.77 0.83
N GLU A 756 -11.64 -8.63 0.43
CA GLU A 756 -11.21 -8.05 -0.85
C GLU A 756 -11.99 -6.76 -1.18
N GLY A 757 -11.87 -5.75 -0.31
CA GLY A 757 -12.54 -4.45 -0.43
C GLY A 757 -14.07 -4.43 -0.48
N ARG A 758 -14.74 -5.56 -0.19
CA ARG A 758 -16.20 -5.72 -0.35
C ARG A 758 -16.84 -6.21 0.95
N VAL A 759 -17.89 -5.52 1.40
CA VAL A 759 -18.61 -5.82 2.67
C VAL A 759 -19.72 -6.86 2.48
N GLY A 760 -19.95 -7.68 3.50
CA GLY A 760 -21.07 -8.62 3.56
C GLY A 760 -21.21 -9.24 4.96
N SER A 761 -22.27 -10.01 5.18
CA SER A 761 -22.38 -10.79 6.42
C SER A 761 -21.95 -12.24 6.19
N LEU A 762 -21.19 -12.81 7.13
CA LEU A 762 -20.93 -14.26 7.22
C LEU A 762 -21.59 -14.82 8.48
N ASP A 763 -21.58 -14.04 9.56
CA ASP A 763 -22.41 -14.22 10.73
C ASP A 763 -23.86 -13.84 10.39
N HIS A 764 -24.78 -14.77 10.61
CA HIS A 764 -26.21 -14.56 10.35
C HIS A 764 -27.05 -15.09 11.50
N ALA A 765 -28.34 -14.73 11.50
CA ALA A 765 -29.35 -15.40 12.28
C ALA A 765 -30.52 -15.85 11.38
N LEU A 766 -30.96 -17.10 11.57
CA LEU A 766 -32.13 -17.68 10.89
C LEU A 766 -33.08 -18.28 11.92
N VAL A 767 -34.39 -18.20 11.67
CA VAL A 767 -35.42 -18.58 12.66
C VAL A 767 -36.47 -19.53 12.07
N ASN A 768 -36.97 -20.47 12.86
CA ASN A 768 -38.09 -21.32 12.41
C ASN A 768 -39.45 -20.59 12.49
N GLU A 769 -40.52 -21.18 11.97
CA GLU A 769 -41.88 -20.60 11.97
C GLU A 769 -42.42 -20.26 13.37
N HIS A 770 -41.90 -20.89 14.42
CA HIS A 770 -42.24 -20.61 15.82
C HIS A 770 -41.49 -19.40 16.40
N ALA A 771 -40.29 -19.09 15.89
CA ALA A 771 -39.46 -17.97 16.31
C ALA A 771 -39.70 -16.69 15.49
N ALA A 772 -39.93 -16.79 14.17
CA ALA A 772 -40.22 -15.65 13.29
C ALA A 772 -41.24 -14.64 13.86
N PRO A 773 -42.46 -15.03 14.30
CA PRO A 773 -43.45 -14.09 14.85
C PRO A 773 -43.11 -13.53 16.24
N LEU A 774 -41.95 -13.91 16.82
CA LEU A 774 -41.46 -13.44 18.11
C LEU A 774 -40.23 -12.53 17.96
N VAL A 775 -39.63 -12.42 16.77
CA VAL A 775 -38.50 -11.51 16.52
C VAL A 775 -38.97 -10.06 16.68
N ALA A 776 -38.25 -9.31 17.49
CA ALA A 776 -38.51 -7.90 17.78
C ALA A 776 -37.45 -6.95 17.20
N GLY A 777 -36.28 -7.48 16.81
CA GLY A 777 -35.24 -6.77 16.07
C GLY A 777 -33.98 -7.61 15.90
N LEU A 778 -33.10 -7.16 15.01
CA LEU A 778 -31.74 -7.65 14.78
C LEU A 778 -30.84 -6.44 14.58
N GLU A 779 -29.64 -6.44 15.16
CA GLU A 779 -28.59 -5.45 14.87
C GLU A 779 -27.20 -6.12 14.91
N VAL A 780 -26.32 -5.73 13.99
CA VAL A 780 -24.88 -5.99 14.07
C VAL A 780 -24.21 -4.82 14.80
N TRP A 781 -23.17 -5.10 15.61
CA TRP A 781 -22.39 -4.05 16.28
C TRP A 781 -21.02 -3.88 15.58
N PRO A 782 -20.83 -2.87 14.71
CA PRO A 782 -19.65 -2.75 13.84
C PRO A 782 -18.41 -2.24 14.58
N ILE A 783 -17.76 -3.14 15.33
CA ILE A 783 -16.59 -2.88 16.19
C ILE A 783 -15.29 -3.54 15.67
N ASN A 784 -15.37 -4.44 14.70
CA ASN A 784 -14.30 -5.37 14.32
C ASN A 784 -14.03 -5.40 12.81
N SER A 785 -15.02 -5.73 11.98
CA SER A 785 -14.78 -5.86 10.53
C SER A 785 -14.45 -4.55 9.82
N PRO A 786 -14.95 -3.36 10.24
CA PRO A 786 -14.53 -2.08 9.66
C PRO A 786 -13.13 -1.63 10.03
N GLU A 787 -12.57 -2.16 11.13
CA GLU A 787 -11.32 -1.68 11.72
C GLU A 787 -10.09 -2.18 10.96
N SER A 788 -9.14 -1.28 10.69
CA SER A 788 -7.84 -1.69 10.15
C SER A 788 -7.10 -2.64 11.10
N LEU A 789 -6.36 -3.59 10.52
CA LEU A 789 -5.59 -4.61 11.21
C LEU A 789 -4.60 -4.05 12.26
N ALA A 790 -4.23 -2.77 12.19
CA ALA A 790 -3.37 -2.09 13.16
C ALA A 790 -3.89 -2.20 14.62
N PHE A 791 -5.21 -2.18 14.82
CA PHE A 791 -5.83 -2.21 16.16
C PHE A 791 -5.91 -3.63 16.77
N GLU A 792 -5.62 -4.66 15.98
CA GLU A 792 -5.72 -6.06 16.39
C GLU A 792 -4.53 -6.48 17.28
N TYR A 793 -4.78 -7.29 18.31
CA TYR A 793 -3.70 -7.78 19.19
C TYR A 793 -2.57 -8.47 18.41
N SER A 794 -2.90 -9.14 17.29
CA SER A 794 -1.94 -9.87 16.44
C SER A 794 -1.04 -8.97 15.58
N ARG A 795 -1.22 -7.63 15.63
CA ARG A 795 -0.36 -6.62 14.99
C ARG A 795 0.26 -5.63 15.98
N ARG A 796 0.06 -5.85 17.29
CA ARG A 796 0.58 -4.99 18.37
C ARG A 796 2.09 -4.73 18.21
N ASN A 797 2.51 -3.47 18.37
CA ASN A 797 3.92 -3.04 18.27
C ASN A 797 4.64 -3.42 16.94
N ASN A 798 3.90 -3.69 15.85
CA ASN A 798 4.52 -3.81 14.51
C ASN A 798 5.06 -2.46 13.99
N ASN A 799 4.58 -1.35 14.55
CA ASN A 799 4.98 0.02 14.26
C ASN A 799 5.39 0.74 15.56
N VAL A 800 6.05 1.90 15.45
CA VAL A 800 6.42 2.78 16.57
C VAL A 800 5.21 3.29 17.35
N VAL A 801 4.05 3.41 16.72
CA VAL A 801 2.77 3.65 17.38
C VAL A 801 2.17 2.31 17.83
N ASP A 802 1.97 2.13 19.13
CA ASP A 802 1.21 1.00 19.67
C ASP A 802 -0.29 1.31 19.62
N PHE A 803 -0.95 0.93 18.52
CA PHE A 803 -2.39 1.15 18.29
C PHE A 803 -3.30 0.32 19.21
N HIS A 804 -2.75 -0.63 19.98
CA HIS A 804 -3.52 -1.50 20.86
C HIS A 804 -4.05 -0.75 22.10
N ALA A 805 -5.34 -0.92 22.38
CA ALA A 805 -6.02 -0.38 23.56
C ALA A 805 -6.98 -1.40 24.19
N ALA A 806 -7.18 -1.28 25.51
CA ALA A 806 -8.08 -2.10 26.33
C ALA A 806 -9.57 -1.79 26.07
N ASN A 807 -10.02 -2.05 24.84
CA ASN A 807 -11.37 -1.78 24.35
C ASN A 807 -11.84 -2.84 23.33
N GLU A 808 -13.13 -2.83 23.06
CA GLU A 808 -13.85 -3.77 22.19
C GLU A 808 -13.39 -3.77 20.73
N PHE A 809 -12.84 -2.65 20.24
CA PHE A 809 -12.57 -2.44 18.81
C PHE A 809 -11.44 -3.34 18.29
N ARG A 810 -11.66 -4.03 17.18
CA ARG A 810 -10.74 -5.05 16.63
C ARG A 810 -10.34 -6.09 17.68
N SER A 811 -11.32 -6.53 18.47
CA SER A 811 -11.26 -7.75 19.29
C SER A 811 -11.32 -9.03 18.43
N SER A 812 -11.93 -8.93 17.25
CA SER A 812 -12.04 -9.97 16.24
C SER A 812 -11.89 -9.39 14.83
N ASP A 813 -11.94 -10.25 13.81
CA ASP A 813 -12.17 -9.89 12.40
C ASP A 813 -13.66 -9.92 12.00
N HIS A 814 -14.52 -10.53 12.83
CA HIS A 814 -15.98 -10.57 12.67
C HIS A 814 -16.71 -9.64 13.68
N ASP A 815 -17.82 -9.03 13.26
CA ASP A 815 -18.68 -8.24 14.16
C ASP A 815 -19.76 -9.08 14.86
N PRO A 816 -20.04 -8.87 16.16
CA PRO A 816 -21.12 -9.57 16.85
C PRO A 816 -22.50 -9.10 16.39
N LEU A 817 -23.40 -10.06 16.19
CA LEU A 817 -24.80 -9.86 15.78
C LEU A 817 -25.74 -10.23 16.93
N VAL A 818 -26.76 -9.40 17.19
CA VAL A 818 -27.72 -9.54 18.30
C VAL A 818 -29.15 -9.63 17.78
N VAL A 819 -29.91 -10.66 18.19
CA VAL A 819 -31.34 -10.85 17.89
C VAL A 819 -32.18 -10.73 19.15
N GLY A 820 -33.26 -9.96 19.10
CA GLY A 820 -34.21 -9.81 20.19
C GLY A 820 -35.49 -10.63 19.98
N LEU A 821 -35.87 -11.43 20.98
CA LEU A 821 -37.08 -12.28 20.96
C LEU A 821 -38.08 -11.85 22.03
N SER A 822 -39.32 -11.57 21.64
CA SER A 822 -40.47 -11.30 22.53
C SER A 822 -41.27 -12.58 22.78
N LEU A 823 -40.76 -13.46 23.66
CA LEU A 823 -41.35 -14.76 23.95
C LEU A 823 -42.72 -14.70 24.65
N LYS A 824 -43.17 -13.53 25.12
CA LYS A 824 -44.59 -13.28 25.45
C LYS A 824 -45.42 -13.19 24.17
N ARG A 825 -46.09 -14.28 23.80
CA ARG A 825 -47.10 -14.30 22.72
C ARG A 825 -48.09 -13.13 22.91
N PRO A 826 -48.35 -12.30 21.88
CA PRO A 826 -49.27 -11.17 21.99
C PRO A 826 -50.67 -11.61 22.47
N GLU A 827 -51.34 -10.79 23.29
CA GLU A 827 -52.73 -11.06 23.66
C GLU A 827 -53.61 -11.09 22.40
N GLU A 828 -54.28 -12.22 22.16
CA GLU A 828 -55.18 -12.39 21.02
C GLU A 828 -56.27 -11.30 21.07
N PRO A 829 -56.44 -10.50 19.99
CA PRO A 829 -57.45 -9.44 19.96
C PRO A 829 -58.83 -10.00 20.32
N PRO A 830 -59.55 -9.41 21.31
CA PRO A 830 -60.72 -10.06 21.90
C PRO A 830 -61.77 -10.38 20.84
N ALA A 831 -61.99 -11.68 20.63
CA ALA A 831 -62.72 -12.21 19.50
C ALA A 831 -64.03 -11.46 19.24
N ALA A 832 -64.18 -10.94 18.01
CA ALA A 832 -65.30 -10.09 17.64
C ALA A 832 -66.64 -10.80 17.95
N PRO A 833 -67.59 -10.14 18.65
CA PRO A 833 -68.80 -10.80 19.13
C PRO A 833 -69.63 -11.34 17.95
N PRO A 834 -70.18 -12.57 18.06
CA PRO A 834 -70.78 -13.26 16.93
C PRO A 834 -71.94 -12.48 16.32
N THR A 835 -71.78 -12.08 15.07
CA THR A 835 -72.76 -11.30 14.32
C THR A 835 -74.03 -12.12 14.10
N SER A 836 -75.12 -11.74 14.76
CA SER A 836 -76.42 -12.38 14.58
C SER A 836 -76.98 -12.09 13.18
N PRO A 837 -77.54 -13.08 12.46
CA PRO A 837 -77.96 -12.90 11.07
C PRO A 837 -79.20 -12.01 10.94
N VAL A 838 -79.13 -11.03 10.03
CA VAL A 838 -80.26 -10.18 9.62
C VAL A 838 -80.83 -10.72 8.29
N PRO A 839 -82.14 -11.03 8.18
CA PRO A 839 -82.72 -11.56 6.95
C PRO A 839 -83.44 -10.52 6.07
N GLY A 840 -83.32 -10.68 4.74
CA GLY A 840 -84.01 -9.86 3.71
C GLY A 840 -83.20 -8.64 3.24
N GLU A 841 -83.35 -8.13 2.02
CA GLU A 841 -84.23 -8.52 0.88
C GLU A 841 -83.53 -8.16 -0.48
N PRO A 842 -84.15 -8.25 -1.69
CA PRO A 842 -83.42 -8.78 -2.87
C PRO A 842 -82.94 -7.78 -3.94
N THR A 843 -82.29 -8.37 -4.95
CA THR A 843 -81.76 -7.86 -6.23
C THR A 843 -82.59 -6.84 -7.03
N GLU A 844 -81.91 -5.90 -7.69
CA GLU A 844 -82.17 -5.55 -9.11
C GLU A 844 -80.90 -4.95 -9.80
N ARG A 845 -81.01 -4.56 -11.09
CA ARG A 845 -79.95 -4.24 -12.08
C ARG A 845 -80.45 -3.07 -12.99
N PRO A 846 -79.73 -2.54 -14.02
CA PRO A 846 -78.30 -2.58 -14.38
C PRO A 846 -77.73 -1.17 -14.85
N GLU A 847 -76.59 -1.19 -15.55
CA GLU A 847 -76.09 -0.24 -16.59
C GLU A 847 -75.12 0.91 -16.23
N GLU A 848 -74.18 1.13 -17.16
CA GLU A 848 -73.17 2.20 -17.28
C GLU A 848 -73.70 3.33 -18.23
N PRO A 849 -72.92 4.30 -18.78
CA PRO A 849 -71.51 4.70 -18.53
C PRO A 849 -71.26 6.24 -18.46
N SER A 850 -69.97 6.60 -18.33
CA SER A 850 -69.30 7.80 -18.90
C SER A 850 -69.43 9.18 -18.23
N GLY A 851 -68.33 9.96 -18.34
CA GLY A 851 -68.36 11.44 -18.41
C GLY A 851 -67.66 12.22 -17.28
N PRO A 852 -66.58 12.98 -17.55
CA PRO A 852 -65.91 13.83 -16.56
C PRO A 852 -66.33 15.33 -16.65
N SER A 853 -66.17 16.08 -15.55
CA SER A 853 -66.06 17.54 -15.52
C SER A 853 -65.45 18.02 -14.19
N ALA A 854 -64.90 19.24 -14.18
CA ALA A 854 -64.15 19.80 -13.04
C ALA A 854 -64.95 20.90 -12.27
N PRO A 855 -64.36 21.99 -11.74
CA PRO A 855 -64.27 22.20 -10.28
C PRO A 855 -64.97 23.48 -9.79
N GLU A 856 -64.98 23.79 -8.47
CA GLU A 856 -64.76 25.16 -7.96
C GLU A 856 -64.64 25.34 -6.42
N THR A 857 -63.88 26.38 -6.03
CA THR A 857 -63.93 27.22 -4.80
C THR A 857 -63.48 26.71 -3.40
N THR A 858 -62.52 27.47 -2.82
CA THR A 858 -62.13 27.55 -1.39
C THR A 858 -62.76 28.78 -0.72
N PRO A 859 -62.93 28.80 0.62
CA PRO A 859 -62.24 29.80 1.48
C PRO A 859 -61.91 29.27 2.91
N ALA A 860 -61.08 29.89 3.78
CA ALA A 860 -60.07 30.96 3.69
C ALA A 860 -59.15 30.93 4.95
N GLU A 861 -58.07 31.70 4.94
CA GLU A 861 -56.99 31.80 5.97
C GLU A 861 -57.22 32.96 6.99
N PRO A 862 -56.37 33.16 8.05
CA PRO A 862 -55.22 34.08 7.89
C PRO A 862 -53.95 33.87 8.80
N ALA A 863 -52.77 34.21 8.26
CA ALA A 863 -51.49 34.47 8.97
C ALA A 863 -51.40 35.92 9.58
N PRO A 864 -50.26 36.42 10.14
CA PRO A 864 -48.95 36.68 9.47
C PRO A 864 -47.71 36.23 10.32
N SER A 865 -46.42 36.32 9.94
CA SER A 865 -45.66 37.44 9.30
C SER A 865 -44.30 37.01 8.68
N GLU A 866 -43.71 37.90 7.87
CA GLU A 866 -42.51 37.73 6.99
C GLU A 866 -41.31 38.64 7.45
N PRO A 867 -40.14 38.81 6.74
CA PRO A 867 -39.85 38.64 5.29
C PRO A 867 -38.49 37.98 4.88
N SER A 868 -38.26 37.90 3.56
CA SER A 868 -37.02 37.45 2.87
C SER A 868 -36.70 38.38 1.66
N PRO A 869 -35.53 38.26 1.00
CA PRO A 869 -35.39 38.48 -0.45
C PRO A 869 -34.48 37.40 -1.10
N GLU A 870 -34.70 36.74 -2.26
CA GLU A 870 -35.40 36.96 -3.54
C GLU A 870 -34.40 36.65 -4.69
N ARG A 871 -34.84 35.91 -5.71
CA ARG A 871 -34.12 35.56 -6.96
C ARG A 871 -35.16 35.45 -8.09
N PRO A 872 -34.91 35.93 -9.33
CA PRO A 872 -35.87 35.81 -10.43
C PRO A 872 -35.55 34.66 -11.42
N GLU A 873 -36.58 34.24 -12.16
CA GLU A 873 -36.59 33.16 -13.17
C GLU A 873 -37.17 33.64 -14.55
N PRO A 874 -37.12 32.83 -15.64
CA PRO A 874 -37.38 33.29 -17.03
C PRO A 874 -38.79 32.98 -17.61
N GLU A 875 -39.09 33.52 -18.82
CA GLU A 875 -40.32 33.24 -19.61
C GLU A 875 -40.04 32.87 -21.11
N PRO A 876 -40.94 32.12 -21.81
CA PRO A 876 -40.77 31.67 -23.22
C PRO A 876 -41.80 32.22 -24.26
N SER A 877 -41.57 32.04 -25.58
CA SER A 877 -42.58 32.25 -26.68
C SER A 877 -42.22 31.61 -28.06
N SER A 878 -43.21 31.52 -29.00
CA SER A 878 -43.21 30.80 -30.33
C SER A 878 -44.22 31.48 -31.33
N PRO A 879 -44.71 30.95 -32.51
CA PRO A 879 -44.47 29.70 -33.29
C PRO A 879 -44.57 29.78 -34.89
N THR A 880 -44.60 28.61 -35.58
CA THR A 880 -45.35 28.25 -36.85
C THR A 880 -44.93 28.71 -38.29
N THR A 881 -44.28 27.80 -39.06
CA THR A 881 -44.49 27.23 -40.46
C THR A 881 -45.29 27.95 -41.62
N PRO A 882 -45.31 27.49 -42.93
CA PRO A 882 -44.45 26.58 -43.78
C PRO A 882 -44.11 27.14 -45.26
N PRO A 883 -44.28 26.46 -46.44
CA PRO A 883 -43.20 25.81 -47.27
C PRO A 883 -43.16 26.06 -48.83
N THR A 884 -42.12 25.58 -49.57
CA THR A 884 -42.21 25.18 -51.02
C THR A 884 -41.06 24.31 -51.62
N GLU A 885 -41.45 23.53 -52.64
CA GLU A 885 -40.79 22.80 -53.78
C GLU A 885 -39.49 23.37 -54.44
N THR A 886 -38.70 22.73 -55.33
CA THR A 886 -38.63 21.41 -56.08
C THR A 886 -37.14 21.14 -56.49
N THR A 887 -36.62 20.07 -57.14
CA THR A 887 -37.02 19.27 -58.34
C THR A 887 -36.35 17.87 -58.43
N ASP A 888 -36.96 16.95 -59.18
CA ASP A 888 -36.44 15.64 -59.67
C ASP A 888 -36.66 15.59 -61.22
N PRO A 889 -35.88 14.88 -62.08
CA PRO A 889 -36.20 13.46 -62.44
C PRO A 889 -35.05 12.55 -62.99
N ASP A 890 -35.19 11.22 -62.86
CA ASP A 890 -35.39 10.30 -64.02
C ASP A 890 -35.92 8.89 -63.60
N ALA A 891 -36.45 8.10 -64.55
CA ALA A 891 -37.22 6.85 -64.31
C ALA A 891 -36.44 5.55 -64.67
N LYS A 892 -36.88 4.29 -64.44
CA LYS A 892 -38.23 3.69 -64.64
C LYS A 892 -38.32 2.22 -64.11
N GLN A 893 -39.54 1.72 -63.84
CA GLN A 893 -39.90 0.29 -63.59
C GLN A 893 -40.37 -0.42 -64.92
N PRO A 894 -41.05 -1.62 -65.00
CA PRO A 894 -41.53 -2.61 -64.00
C PRO A 894 -41.48 -4.14 -64.40
N GLU A 895 -42.01 -5.06 -63.57
CA GLU A 895 -43.16 -6.00 -63.84
C GLU A 895 -43.36 -7.11 -62.76
N THR A 896 -44.49 -7.85 -62.78
CA THR A 896 -45.05 -8.68 -61.66
C THR A 896 -45.76 -10.02 -62.10
N PRO A 897 -46.82 -10.58 -61.43
CA PRO A 897 -46.82 -11.76 -60.53
C PRO A 897 -47.77 -12.90 -61.07
N PRO A 898 -48.65 -13.64 -60.33
CA PRO A 898 -48.78 -14.05 -58.90
C PRO A 898 -49.15 -15.55 -58.60
N ALA A 899 -48.84 -16.06 -57.39
CA ALA A 899 -49.51 -17.17 -56.67
C ALA A 899 -49.01 -17.25 -55.20
N GLY A 900 -49.66 -17.85 -54.18
CA GLY A 900 -51.04 -18.35 -54.04
C GLY A 900 -51.14 -19.75 -53.37
N SER A 901 -51.98 -20.04 -52.35
CA SER A 901 -52.86 -19.20 -51.49
C SER A 901 -53.53 -20.02 -50.34
N GLY A 902 -53.63 -19.48 -49.11
CA GLY A 902 -54.51 -19.94 -48.01
C GLY A 902 -53.89 -20.88 -46.94
N GLU A 903 -54.47 -21.11 -45.75
CA GLU A 903 -55.52 -20.38 -44.98
C GLU A 903 -55.61 -20.93 -43.52
N ALA A 904 -56.09 -20.10 -42.57
CA ALA A 904 -56.62 -20.44 -41.21
C ALA A 904 -55.69 -20.95 -40.07
N ALA A 905 -56.18 -20.73 -38.83
CA ALA A 905 -55.74 -21.28 -37.52
C ALA A 905 -57.01 -21.79 -36.77
N PRO A 906 -56.97 -22.69 -35.75
CA PRO A 906 -56.50 -22.36 -34.38
C PRO A 906 -55.92 -23.56 -33.56
N GLU A 907 -56.02 -23.49 -32.23
CA GLU A 907 -55.60 -24.40 -31.13
C GLU A 907 -56.40 -25.75 -31.00
N PRO A 908 -56.41 -26.49 -29.86
CA PRO A 908 -55.34 -27.19 -29.10
C PRO A 908 -55.66 -28.70 -28.86
N SER A 909 -54.80 -29.50 -28.20
CA SER A 909 -55.23 -30.72 -27.42
C SER A 909 -54.17 -31.40 -26.53
N THR A 910 -54.62 -31.86 -25.35
CA THR A 910 -54.08 -32.97 -24.50
C THR A 910 -55.21 -34.05 -24.39
N PRO A 911 -55.23 -35.10 -23.52
CA PRO A 911 -54.27 -35.66 -22.55
C PRO A 911 -54.20 -37.24 -22.56
N HIS A 912 -53.85 -37.86 -21.41
CA HIS A 912 -53.87 -39.30 -21.02
C HIS A 912 -52.64 -40.16 -21.40
N GLY A 913 -52.13 -41.05 -20.54
CA GLY A 913 -52.50 -41.34 -19.14
C GLY A 913 -51.62 -42.41 -18.46
N GLU A 914 -51.81 -42.61 -17.15
CA GLU A 914 -51.15 -43.61 -16.26
C GLU A 914 -51.75 -45.04 -16.44
N PRO A 915 -51.40 -46.11 -15.65
CA PRO A 915 -50.44 -46.24 -14.53
C PRO A 915 -49.58 -47.55 -14.52
N GLU A 916 -48.96 -47.81 -13.35
CA GLU A 916 -48.51 -49.11 -12.77
C GLU A 916 -47.03 -49.57 -12.91
N ALA A 917 -46.45 -49.86 -11.75
CA ALA A 917 -45.24 -50.67 -11.48
C ALA A 917 -45.68 -52.13 -11.14
N PRO A 918 -44.93 -53.05 -10.47
CA PRO A 918 -43.54 -53.04 -9.96
C PRO A 918 -42.76 -54.36 -10.27
N VAL A 919 -41.63 -54.63 -9.57
CA VAL A 919 -41.30 -55.90 -8.84
C VAL A 919 -39.78 -56.08 -8.59
N GLU A 920 -39.41 -56.20 -7.31
CA GLU A 920 -38.13 -56.70 -6.71
C GLU A 920 -38.10 -58.24 -6.67
N PRO A 921 -36.94 -58.96 -6.67
CA PRO A 921 -36.34 -59.39 -5.38
C PRO A 921 -34.84 -59.83 -5.34
N GLY A 922 -34.21 -59.84 -4.15
CA GLY A 922 -33.08 -60.76 -3.83
C GLY A 922 -32.35 -60.60 -2.48
N ASP A 923 -32.51 -61.55 -1.54
CA ASP A 923 -31.91 -61.55 -0.19
C ASP A 923 -30.42 -61.98 -0.08
N ALA A 924 -29.69 -61.38 0.89
CA ALA A 924 -28.80 -61.95 1.94
C ALA A 924 -27.69 -63.02 1.61
N PRO A 925 -26.59 -63.21 2.42
CA PRO A 925 -26.48 -62.98 3.87
C PRO A 925 -25.10 -62.50 4.42
N GLU A 926 -24.86 -62.70 5.73
CA GLU A 926 -23.85 -62.11 6.62
C GLU A 926 -22.41 -62.70 6.58
N ALA A 927 -21.39 -61.83 6.83
CA ALA A 927 -20.20 -61.98 7.73
C ALA A 927 -19.24 -63.22 7.60
N PRO A 928 -18.05 -63.29 8.29
CA PRO A 928 -17.41 -62.34 9.23
C PRO A 928 -15.87 -62.12 9.09
N ALA A 929 -15.34 -61.26 9.98
CA ALA A 929 -13.99 -61.31 10.61
C ALA A 929 -12.71 -60.79 9.89
N ALA A 930 -11.90 -60.10 10.71
CA ALA A 930 -10.49 -59.72 10.52
C ALA A 930 -9.52 -60.86 11.00
N PRO A 931 -8.17 -60.75 11.01
CA PRO A 931 -7.30 -59.59 10.71
C PRO A 931 -6.10 -59.87 9.77
N GLY A 932 -5.29 -58.84 9.49
CA GLY A 932 -4.00 -58.97 8.82
C GLY A 932 -3.08 -57.77 9.08
N ALA A 933 -1.81 -58.04 9.41
CA ALA A 933 -0.73 -57.06 9.58
C ALA A 933 0.46 -57.43 8.67
N THR A 934 1.58 -56.69 8.77
CA THR A 934 2.83 -56.84 7.99
C THR A 934 2.70 -56.39 6.52
N GLU A 935 3.74 -55.85 5.85
CA GLU A 935 5.13 -55.61 6.27
C GLU A 935 5.73 -54.39 5.53
N ARG A 936 6.71 -53.70 6.13
CA ARG A 936 7.45 -52.59 5.52
C ARG A 936 8.93 -52.73 5.91
N PRO A 937 9.88 -52.91 4.97
CA PRO A 937 11.28 -53.14 5.31
C PRO A 937 12.03 -51.84 5.63
N GLU A 938 12.90 -51.90 6.64
CA GLU A 938 13.87 -50.88 7.03
C GLU A 938 15.25 -51.13 6.39
N GLU A 939 16.09 -50.09 6.31
CA GLU A 939 17.53 -50.08 6.65
C GLU A 939 18.10 -48.67 6.37
N GLY A 940 18.89 -48.01 7.22
CA GLY A 940 19.23 -48.31 8.62
C GLY A 940 20.21 -47.27 9.21
N ALA A 941 20.11 -46.98 10.51
CA ALA A 941 21.14 -46.26 11.30
C ALA A 941 22.05 -47.27 12.04
N PRO A 942 23.22 -46.91 12.62
CA PRO A 942 23.29 -46.13 13.88
C PRO A 942 24.55 -45.18 13.91
N ALA A 943 25.03 -44.54 15.00
CA ALA A 943 24.78 -44.69 16.44
C ALA A 943 25.07 -43.40 17.26
N THR A 944 24.59 -43.38 18.50
CA THR A 944 24.90 -42.45 19.62
C THR A 944 25.64 -43.27 20.74
N PRO A 945 25.84 -42.86 22.04
CA PRO A 945 25.46 -41.63 22.77
C PRO A 945 26.50 -41.10 23.82
N SER A 946 26.02 -40.21 24.71
CA SER A 946 26.52 -39.80 26.05
C SER A 946 27.68 -38.79 26.14
N GLY A 947 27.72 -37.90 27.15
CA GLY A 947 26.81 -37.74 28.31
C GLY A 947 26.85 -36.34 28.97
N GLU A 948 26.09 -36.14 30.05
CA GLU A 948 25.84 -34.83 30.70
C GLU A 948 26.97 -34.31 31.63
N GLU A 949 26.97 -32.99 31.91
CA GLU A 949 26.60 -32.46 33.25
C GLU A 949 26.42 -30.92 33.23
N ASN A 950 25.68 -30.38 34.22
CA ASN A 950 25.30 -28.95 34.34
C ASN A 950 26.12 -28.19 35.40
N ALA A 951 26.27 -26.86 35.27
CA ALA A 951 26.56 -25.97 36.41
C ALA A 951 26.13 -24.50 36.16
N ASP A 952 25.36 -23.97 37.10
CA ASP A 952 24.73 -22.64 37.18
C ASP A 952 25.61 -21.37 37.04
N LYS A 953 24.88 -20.25 36.79
CA LYS A 953 25.00 -18.89 37.39
C LYS A 953 25.81 -17.76 36.73
N GLU A 954 25.02 -16.76 36.30
CA GLU A 954 25.25 -15.31 36.30
C GLU A 954 25.54 -14.71 37.71
N PRO A 955 25.78 -13.38 37.90
CA PRO A 955 25.81 -12.26 36.95
C PRO A 955 27.07 -11.37 37.02
N GLY A 956 27.13 -10.29 36.23
CA GLY A 956 28.18 -9.25 36.35
C GLY A 956 28.03 -8.08 35.38
N GLU A 957 27.30 -7.04 35.77
CA GLU A 957 27.11 -5.80 35.00
C GLU A 957 28.36 -4.90 34.92
N SER A 958 28.25 -3.93 34.00
CA SER A 958 28.63 -2.50 34.14
C SER A 958 29.84 -1.98 33.35
N ALA A 959 29.59 -0.84 32.69
CA ALA A 959 30.60 0.02 32.08
C ALA A 959 30.91 1.23 33.00
N PRO A 960 32.01 1.96 32.77
CA PRO A 960 32.20 3.30 33.36
C PRO A 960 32.36 4.41 32.30
N ALA A 961 31.25 5.13 32.09
CA ALA A 961 31.07 6.60 32.16
C ALA A 961 32.09 7.61 31.56
N PRO A 962 31.62 8.78 31.06
CA PRO A 962 32.45 9.85 30.48
C PRO A 962 32.88 10.94 31.48
N GLY A 963 33.62 11.94 30.99
CA GLY A 963 33.98 13.16 31.72
C GLY A 963 33.03 14.35 31.49
N ALA A 964 33.02 15.30 32.43
CA ALA A 964 32.27 16.57 32.45
C ALA A 964 33.27 17.75 32.73
N PRO A 965 32.92 18.99 33.19
CA PRO A 965 31.60 19.63 33.43
C PRO A 965 31.48 21.16 33.11
N SER A 966 30.24 21.68 33.05
CA SER A 966 29.83 23.04 33.54
C SER A 966 28.29 23.16 33.57
N GLN A 967 27.62 23.31 34.72
CA GLN A 967 27.35 24.57 35.46
C GLN A 967 26.56 25.62 34.65
N THR A 968 25.40 26.17 35.05
CA THR A 968 24.57 26.12 36.31
C THR A 968 23.07 26.26 35.94
N GLY A 969 22.04 26.03 36.79
CA GLY A 969 21.98 25.55 38.19
C GLY A 969 21.08 26.43 39.10
N GLY A 970 19.92 25.92 39.56
CA GLY A 970 18.95 26.62 40.43
C GLY A 970 17.99 25.64 41.17
N ALA A 971 17.43 26.05 42.31
CA ALA A 971 16.71 25.20 43.29
C ALA A 971 15.51 26.00 43.93
N PRO A 972 14.73 25.57 44.96
CA PRO A 972 14.95 24.44 45.90
C PRO A 972 13.74 23.69 46.56
N SER A 973 14.07 22.62 47.32
CA SER A 973 13.33 22.01 48.47
C SER A 973 12.14 21.06 48.15
N THR A 974 11.80 19.99 48.91
CA THR A 974 12.17 19.43 50.25
C THR A 974 12.03 17.85 50.20
N THR A 975 12.24 16.96 51.20
CA THR A 975 12.85 16.88 52.57
C THR A 975 13.31 15.42 52.85
N SER A 976 14.28 15.19 53.76
CA SER A 976 14.51 13.94 54.55
C SER A 976 14.92 12.63 53.83
N GLN A 977 15.72 11.71 54.40
CA GLN A 977 16.54 11.71 55.64
C GLN A 977 17.72 10.70 55.51
N ALA A 978 18.76 10.82 56.35
CA ALA A 978 20.02 10.02 56.35
C ALA A 978 20.10 9.07 57.59
N PRO A 979 21.23 8.51 58.11
CA PRO A 979 22.69 8.58 57.79
C PRO A 979 23.26 7.17 57.37
N VAL A 980 24.53 6.70 57.47
CA VAL A 980 25.76 6.99 58.27
C VAL A 980 27.06 6.62 57.47
N GLU A 981 28.21 7.12 57.94
CA GLU A 981 29.61 6.85 57.52
C GLU A 981 30.22 5.58 58.23
N PRO A 982 31.56 5.34 58.34
CA PRO A 982 32.77 5.95 57.75
C PRO A 982 33.93 4.98 57.30
N GLY A 983 35.02 5.54 56.75
CA GLY A 983 36.39 5.06 57.09
C GLY A 983 37.39 4.75 55.95
N ALA A 984 38.44 5.58 55.83
CA ALA A 984 39.68 5.33 55.07
C ALA A 984 40.78 4.71 56.01
N PRO A 985 42.05 4.40 55.62
CA PRO A 985 42.77 4.79 54.39
C PRO A 985 43.77 3.77 53.75
N SER A 986 44.48 4.27 52.72
CA SER A 986 45.68 3.77 52.01
C SER A 986 46.89 3.38 52.92
N PRO A 987 47.97 2.69 52.44
CA PRO A 987 48.75 3.02 51.21
C PRO A 987 49.33 1.86 50.35
N ALA A 988 49.97 2.25 49.23
CA ALA A 988 50.74 1.46 48.24
C ALA A 988 52.24 1.29 48.67
N PRO A 989 53.28 0.96 47.83
CA PRO A 989 53.35 0.66 46.36
C PRO A 989 54.32 -0.47 45.91
N GLY A 990 54.50 -0.65 44.58
CA GLY A 990 55.67 -1.32 43.93
C GLY A 990 55.29 -2.32 42.82
N THR A 991 55.39 -2.04 41.52
CA THR A 991 56.57 -1.94 40.60
C THR A 991 57.40 -3.23 40.42
N THR A 992 57.36 -3.87 39.22
CA THR A 992 58.46 -3.98 38.21
C THR A 992 58.18 -5.07 37.13
N SER A 993 58.58 -4.79 35.88
CA SER A 993 58.77 -5.73 34.75
C SER A 993 60.14 -6.50 34.88
N PRO A 994 60.76 -7.23 33.89
CA PRO A 994 60.45 -7.39 32.43
C PRO A 994 60.73 -8.78 31.76
N GLY A 995 60.36 -8.89 30.47
CA GLY A 995 61.09 -9.63 29.41
C GLY A 995 60.87 -11.15 29.24
N SER A 996 61.34 -11.81 28.16
CA SER A 996 61.84 -11.32 26.85
C SER A 996 62.24 -12.46 25.86
N GLY A 997 61.84 -12.36 24.58
CA GLY A 997 62.45 -13.08 23.43
C GLY A 997 62.00 -14.54 23.17
N LEU A 998 62.36 -15.19 22.04
CA LEU A 998 63.02 -14.72 20.80
C LEU A 998 63.03 -15.83 19.69
N ALA A 999 62.84 -15.45 18.41
CA ALA A 999 63.29 -16.16 17.17
C ALA A 999 62.72 -17.59 16.83
N ALA A 1000 62.72 -18.12 15.58
CA ALA A 1000 62.82 -17.54 14.21
C ALA A 1000 62.55 -18.61 13.10
N THR A 1001 62.18 -18.16 11.87
CA THR A 1001 62.33 -18.80 10.52
C THR A 1001 61.71 -20.20 10.23
N GLY A 1002 61.20 -20.53 9.03
CA GLY A 1002 61.04 -19.76 7.77
C GLY A 1002 60.75 -20.66 6.52
N ALA A 1003 60.78 -20.07 5.30
CA ALA A 1003 60.65 -20.67 3.95
C ALA A 1003 59.23 -20.83 3.32
N ALA A 1004 59.19 -20.84 1.97
CA ALA A 1004 58.01 -20.89 1.07
C ALA A 1004 58.10 -22.13 0.11
N VAL A 1005 57.30 -22.40 -0.94
CA VAL A 1005 56.82 -21.63 -2.13
C VAL A 1005 55.63 -22.40 -2.80
N ILE A 1006 54.93 -21.76 -3.77
CA ILE A 1006 53.93 -22.32 -4.73
C ILE A 1006 52.52 -22.53 -4.15
N GLY A 1007 51.41 -22.11 -4.81
CA GLY A 1007 51.28 -21.39 -6.09
C GLY A 1007 49.82 -21.04 -6.43
N ALA A 1008 49.59 -20.23 -7.47
CA ALA A 1008 48.27 -19.68 -7.80
C ALA A 1008 47.52 -20.48 -8.88
N ALA A 1009 46.36 -21.08 -8.53
CA ALA A 1009 45.42 -21.71 -9.47
C ALA A 1009 44.03 -21.98 -8.83
N ALA A 1010 43.30 -20.95 -8.37
CA ALA A 1010 42.07 -21.16 -7.58
C ALA A 1010 40.89 -20.17 -7.80
N LEU A 1011 40.97 -19.20 -8.71
CA LEU A 1011 39.95 -18.13 -8.86
C LEU A 1011 39.13 -18.17 -10.16
N GLY A 1012 39.50 -18.97 -11.17
CA GLY A 1012 38.78 -19.04 -12.44
C GLY A 1012 37.54 -19.94 -12.48
N ALA A 1013 37.31 -20.76 -11.44
CA ALA A 1013 36.31 -21.83 -11.47
C ALA A 1013 34.91 -21.42 -10.99
N VAL A 1014 34.79 -20.38 -10.15
CA VAL A 1014 33.51 -20.01 -9.50
C VAL A 1014 32.58 -19.24 -10.45
N ALA A 1015 33.14 -18.33 -11.26
CA ALA A 1015 32.37 -17.50 -12.18
C ALA A 1015 31.63 -18.31 -13.27
N LEU A 1016 32.20 -19.42 -13.72
CA LEU A 1016 31.62 -20.24 -14.80
C LEU A 1016 30.42 -21.10 -14.33
N ALA A 1017 30.32 -21.37 -13.03
CA ALA A 1017 29.22 -22.18 -12.48
C ALA A 1017 27.90 -21.40 -12.41
N VAL A 1018 27.96 -20.11 -12.02
CA VAL A 1018 26.78 -19.25 -11.87
C VAL A 1018 26.11 -18.97 -13.22
N GLY A 1019 26.89 -18.65 -14.26
CA GLY A 1019 26.35 -18.34 -15.59
C GLY A 1019 25.60 -19.50 -16.28
N LEU A 1020 25.94 -20.75 -15.94
CA LEU A 1020 25.26 -21.93 -16.50
C LEU A 1020 23.90 -22.24 -15.84
N VAL A 1021 23.67 -21.81 -14.59
CA VAL A 1021 22.37 -21.99 -13.92
C VAL A 1021 21.34 -21.01 -14.48
N VAL A 1022 21.71 -19.74 -14.68
CA VAL A 1022 20.83 -18.71 -15.25
C VAL A 1022 20.34 -19.10 -16.66
N LEU A 1023 21.22 -19.68 -17.48
CA LEU A 1023 20.85 -20.13 -18.83
C LEU A 1023 19.95 -21.37 -18.87
N ALA A 1024 19.86 -22.13 -17.77
CA ALA A 1024 19.03 -23.33 -17.68
C ALA A 1024 17.58 -23.02 -17.27
N LEU A 1025 17.34 -21.91 -16.56
CA LEU A 1025 16.00 -21.50 -16.10
C LEU A 1025 15.19 -20.81 -17.21
N ARG A 1026 15.83 -20.01 -18.09
CA ARG A 1026 15.20 -19.35 -19.26
C ARG A 1026 14.78 -20.29 -20.41
N ARG A 1027 14.46 -21.56 -20.12
CA ARG A 1027 14.03 -22.59 -21.09
C ARG A 1027 12.94 -23.53 -20.56
N ARG A 1028 12.11 -23.08 -19.61
CA ARG A 1028 11.02 -23.90 -19.06
C ARG A 1028 9.61 -23.34 -19.17
N ASP A 1029 9.48 -22.07 -19.58
CA ASP A 1029 8.20 -21.45 -19.90
C ASP A 1029 8.10 -21.31 -21.43
N SER A 1030 7.50 -22.31 -22.08
CA SER A 1030 7.22 -22.43 -23.53
C SER A 1030 6.25 -23.58 -23.78
#